data_AF-A0A2N4YXZ0-F1
#
_entry.id   AF-A0A2N4YXZ0-F1
#
_cell.length_a   1.000
_cell.length_b   1.000
_cell.length_c   1.000
_cell.angle_alpha   90.00
_cell.angle_beta   90.00
_cell.angle_gamma   90.00
#
_symmetry.space_group_name_H-M   'P 1'
#
loop_
_entity.id
_entity.type
_entity.pdbx_description
1 polymer ?
#
loop_
_entity_poly.entity_id
_entity_poly.type
_entity_poly.pdbx_seq_one_letter_code
_entity_poly.pdbx_strand_id
1 'polypeptide(L)'
;YVRSTDGSSLADEYINNVGTLQPTGRKMPSQNSVNQALIAVGQVATASSVRDNQLHGMSMPDRRTLAADFTQYLDAFSSGGSSALSGSATYADRVLLSISSFSTPFATAACTLTLTGAGRTLFSQGFFDGETLTDGVLTTPYYDVAMRQFIVDSVSASTFNTWVLKGSIKLPRAFSATEARVLRDRKNRIPIGIASSAYTYTVDTLAFDAENDLLYVAVSRTVMIAAGYDDTTEGAQKYFWDTYGGIILSQKSTASQTLPEYTLFFSEAGTVTAVTDQNCTATIQVTKKLSLDVGKMQSNANAVNIAANSQAYAADRLRALSAELPEFSNDLGVVGSFASAVAYSATFNGPSIFRLSRLSLATNNRRMVLSITDSLGTVEKLTLLEGESISGATISSPYVDFIFEPRIINSVAINTTTGRTLMYIPVTLPGSLPSDTTRIIRDRKGVYEAYLPTTIAGGTSAGITYDASSGSLMLAVLNSAVTAAGYELTTAGVIKYVVSELTGKVFSQISSTTVTQVFCNLFKLAPGAVTVTTDGNAATDKVVTLTGSFYGPKMTTDELTTYRRYETTIRNNTGYATGLRPVRIKCRFGAGEVPNDRCLVVTDAAGTVYPCQWAGEPDFNPRRGRNLSYWGDDSLRSGELLILDNLAAGAAKKYVVKAYPTEQSASLYSRTVRESSTSFLVTADDGTQVRFDSVVGWLPYKLTRDSITYTNICQQLYATVTGTAWSYVAAGYTDYRYQVISDGPLFTEVETTFFNGAQTGNVALPVGVIKHT
;
A
#
# COMPACT_ATOMS: atom_id res chain seq x y z
N TYR A 1 31.07 17.61 -67.62
CA TYR A 1 30.15 18.06 -66.56
C TYR A 1 29.27 19.17 -67.09
N VAL A 2 27.96 19.08 -66.88
CA VAL A 2 26.96 20.07 -67.31
C VAL A 2 26.24 20.58 -66.06
N ARG A 3 26.00 21.89 -65.97
CA ARG A 3 25.30 22.48 -64.83
C ARG A 3 23.89 21.88 -64.70
N SER A 4 23.55 21.37 -63.51
CA SER A 4 22.19 20.83 -63.27
C SER A 4 21.16 21.96 -63.39
N THR A 5 20.12 21.71 -64.18
CA THR A 5 19.03 22.67 -64.43
C THR A 5 18.04 22.77 -63.27
N ASP A 6 17.93 21.72 -62.45
CA ASP A 6 17.02 21.64 -61.30
C ASP A 6 17.67 22.06 -59.98
N GLY A 7 18.99 22.35 -59.98
CA GLY A 7 19.75 22.75 -58.81
C GLY A 7 19.99 21.65 -57.78
N SER A 8 19.66 20.39 -58.11
CA SER A 8 19.86 19.23 -57.22
C SER A 8 21.35 18.84 -57.06
N SER A 9 22.21 19.29 -57.96
CA SER A 9 23.66 19.13 -57.95
C SER A 9 24.34 20.41 -58.48
N LEU A 10 25.65 20.58 -58.24
CA LEU A 10 26.40 21.69 -58.86
C LEU A 10 26.57 21.46 -60.36
N ALA A 11 26.87 20.22 -60.74
CA ALA A 11 26.97 19.77 -62.12
C ALA A 11 26.81 18.25 -62.20
N ASP A 12 26.17 17.79 -63.27
CA ASP A 12 26.05 16.37 -63.59
C ASP A 12 27.19 15.94 -64.53
N GLU A 13 27.78 14.77 -64.28
CA GLU A 13 28.83 14.24 -65.13
C GLU A 13 28.24 13.58 -66.38
N TYR A 14 28.83 13.93 -67.53
CA TYR A 14 28.52 13.32 -68.82
C TYR A 14 29.82 12.85 -69.45
N ILE A 15 29.77 11.70 -70.11
CA ILE A 15 30.83 11.20 -70.96
C ILE A 15 30.45 11.40 -72.42
N ASN A 16 31.41 11.81 -73.24
CA ASN A 16 31.21 11.89 -74.68
C ASN A 16 31.44 10.50 -75.29
N ASN A 17 30.37 9.85 -75.72
CA ASN A 17 30.44 8.58 -76.44
C ASN A 17 30.11 8.83 -77.91
N VAL A 18 31.16 8.92 -78.74
CA VAL A 18 31.07 9.10 -80.21
C VAL A 18 30.18 10.28 -80.61
N GLY A 19 30.40 11.44 -79.98
CA GLY A 19 29.69 12.68 -80.30
C GLY A 19 28.36 12.87 -79.57
N THR A 20 27.90 11.88 -78.79
CA THR A 20 26.70 11.99 -77.96
C THR A 20 27.08 12.05 -76.48
N LEU A 21 26.61 13.06 -75.76
CA LEU A 21 26.79 13.16 -74.31
C LEU A 21 25.84 12.22 -73.59
N GLN A 22 26.39 11.25 -72.85
CA GLN A 22 25.62 10.31 -72.03
C GLN A 22 25.89 10.57 -70.54
N PRO A 23 24.86 10.68 -69.69
CA PRO A 23 25.05 10.91 -68.25
C PRO A 23 25.70 9.68 -67.61
N THR A 24 26.71 9.89 -66.77
CA THR A 24 27.41 8.79 -66.09
C THR A 24 26.75 8.38 -64.77
N GLY A 25 25.76 9.16 -64.31
CA GLY A 25 25.12 9.01 -63.00
C GLY A 25 25.92 9.62 -61.84
N ARG A 26 27.15 10.08 -62.06
CA ARG A 26 27.93 10.80 -61.04
C ARG A 26 27.55 12.28 -61.04
N LYS A 27 27.38 12.85 -59.85
CA LYS A 27 26.99 14.26 -59.66
C LYS A 27 28.01 14.96 -58.77
N MET A 28 28.35 16.20 -59.13
CA MET A 28 29.14 17.08 -58.28
C MET A 28 28.22 17.67 -57.20
N PRO A 29 28.50 17.46 -55.90
CA PRO A 29 27.62 17.92 -54.82
C PRO A 29 27.37 19.43 -54.89
N SER A 30 26.15 19.87 -54.62
CA SER A 30 25.84 21.30 -54.54
C SER A 30 26.58 21.94 -53.36
N GLN A 31 26.92 23.23 -53.44
CA GLN A 31 27.55 23.96 -52.32
C GLN A 31 26.68 23.90 -51.06
N ASN A 32 25.35 23.88 -51.21
CA ASN A 32 24.42 23.72 -50.09
C ASN A 32 24.54 22.31 -49.46
N SER A 33 24.65 21.25 -50.26
CA SER A 33 24.89 19.89 -49.77
C SER A 33 26.24 19.76 -49.04
N VAL A 34 27.28 20.42 -49.55
CA VAL A 34 28.59 20.47 -48.89
C VAL A 34 28.49 21.24 -47.57
N ASN A 35 27.81 22.39 -47.54
CA ASN A 35 27.61 23.17 -46.32
C ASN A 35 26.77 22.41 -45.28
N GLN A 36 25.71 21.71 -45.69
CA GLN A 36 24.89 20.87 -44.81
C GLN A 36 25.69 19.69 -44.26
N ALA A 37 26.53 19.05 -45.08
CA ALA A 37 27.45 18.03 -44.61
C ALA A 37 28.48 18.60 -43.62
N LEU A 38 29.00 19.81 -43.86
CA LEU A 38 29.93 20.49 -42.96
C LEU A 38 29.27 20.88 -41.64
N ILE A 39 28.00 21.31 -41.66
CA ILE A 39 27.19 21.60 -40.47
C ILE A 39 26.91 20.32 -39.69
N ALA A 40 26.51 19.24 -40.36
CA ALA A 40 26.26 17.95 -39.73
C ALA A 40 27.53 17.35 -39.10
N VAL A 41 28.67 17.41 -39.81
CA VAL A 41 29.99 16.99 -39.27
C VAL A 41 30.41 17.89 -38.11
N GLY A 42 30.19 19.20 -38.21
CA GLY A 42 30.44 20.16 -37.14
C GLY A 42 29.61 19.88 -35.89
N GLN A 43 28.33 19.54 -36.03
CA GLN A 43 27.40 19.18 -34.96
C GLN A 43 27.73 17.83 -34.31
N VAL A 44 28.12 16.82 -35.10
CA VAL A 44 28.56 15.51 -34.59
C VAL A 44 29.90 15.63 -33.86
N ALA A 45 30.83 16.44 -34.36
CA ALA A 45 32.11 16.73 -33.71
C ALA A 45 31.93 17.54 -32.41
N THR A 46 31.00 18.51 -32.36
CA THR A 46 30.65 19.20 -31.11
C THR A 46 29.95 18.28 -30.12
N ALA A 47 29.01 17.42 -30.55
CA ALA A 47 28.36 16.48 -29.63
C ALA A 47 29.33 15.41 -29.09
N SER A 48 30.31 14.95 -29.89
CA SER A 48 31.36 14.04 -29.40
C SER A 48 32.33 14.75 -28.46
N SER A 49 32.83 15.94 -28.82
CA SER A 49 33.77 16.71 -27.98
C SER A 49 33.14 17.27 -26.70
N VAL A 50 31.84 17.62 -26.72
CA VAL A 50 31.08 18.00 -25.51
C VAL A 50 30.89 16.79 -24.59
N ARG A 51 30.65 15.59 -25.14
CA ARG A 51 30.58 14.33 -24.35
C ARG A 51 31.95 13.90 -23.82
N ASP A 52 33.02 14.07 -24.60
CA ASP A 52 34.40 13.80 -24.17
C ASP A 52 34.84 14.77 -23.08
N ASN A 53 34.50 16.06 -23.18
CA ASN A 53 34.73 17.03 -22.10
C ASN A 53 33.88 16.73 -20.86
N GLN A 54 32.66 16.20 -21.01
CA GLN A 54 31.81 15.82 -19.88
C GLN A 54 32.28 14.58 -19.13
N LEU A 55 32.92 13.59 -19.78
CA LEU A 55 33.44 12.40 -19.08
C LEU A 55 34.93 12.50 -18.70
N HIS A 56 35.77 13.12 -19.53
CA HIS A 56 37.22 13.20 -19.32
C HIS A 56 37.69 14.57 -18.80
N GLY A 57 36.94 15.66 -19.01
CA GLY A 57 37.25 17.00 -18.51
C GLY A 57 36.82 17.26 -17.05
N MET A 58 36.13 16.31 -16.40
CA MET A 58 35.73 16.44 -14.99
C MET A 58 36.93 16.43 -14.05
N SER A 59 36.90 17.32 -13.05
CA SER A 59 37.88 17.34 -11.97
C SER A 59 37.80 16.04 -11.13
N MET A 60 38.89 15.65 -10.45
CA MET A 60 38.86 14.48 -9.56
C MET A 60 37.77 14.55 -8.47
N PRO A 61 37.50 15.72 -7.84
CA PRO A 61 36.35 15.88 -6.95
C PRO A 61 35.01 15.51 -7.61
N ASP A 62 34.73 16.01 -8.81
CA ASP A 62 33.48 15.72 -9.52
C ASP A 62 33.35 14.22 -9.87
N ARG A 63 34.47 13.61 -10.28
CA ARG A 63 34.54 12.16 -10.55
C ARG A 63 34.28 11.34 -9.30
N ARG A 64 34.80 11.73 -8.13
CA ARG A 64 34.52 11.05 -6.85
C ARG A 64 33.06 11.19 -6.45
N THR A 65 32.47 12.38 -6.61
CA THR A 65 31.05 12.59 -6.36
C THR A 65 30.18 11.71 -7.25
N LEU A 66 30.50 11.60 -8.55
CA LEU A 66 29.78 10.71 -9.45
C LEU A 66 30.04 9.22 -9.16
N ALA A 67 31.26 8.86 -8.76
CA ALA A 67 31.64 7.50 -8.40
C ALA A 67 30.93 7.00 -7.13
N ALA A 68 30.49 7.90 -6.25
CA ALA A 68 29.74 7.55 -5.04
C ALA A 68 28.40 6.82 -5.36
N ASP A 69 27.84 7.03 -6.55
CA ASP A 69 26.65 6.31 -7.02
C ASP A 69 26.96 4.87 -7.47
N PHE A 70 28.23 4.54 -7.76
CA PHE A 70 28.70 3.29 -8.34
C PHE A 70 29.23 2.31 -7.27
N THR A 71 28.34 1.81 -6.43
CA THR A 71 28.69 0.99 -5.26
C THR A 71 28.55 -0.52 -5.47
N GLN A 72 27.95 -0.99 -6.57
CA GLN A 72 27.78 -2.42 -6.80
C GLN A 72 29.02 -3.02 -7.47
N TYR A 73 29.75 -3.88 -6.75
CA TYR A 73 30.89 -4.62 -7.30
C TYR A 73 30.46 -5.58 -8.41
N LEU A 74 31.20 -5.57 -9.52
CA LEU A 74 31.03 -6.51 -10.62
C LEU A 74 32.22 -7.44 -10.78
N ASP A 75 33.42 -6.87 -10.84
CA ASP A 75 34.63 -7.62 -11.19
C ASP A 75 35.91 -6.91 -10.72
N ALA A 76 37.03 -7.62 -10.80
CA ALA A 76 38.36 -7.05 -10.63
C ALA A 76 39.36 -7.66 -11.62
N PHE A 77 40.03 -6.79 -12.39
CA PHE A 77 41.15 -7.17 -13.23
C PHE A 77 42.44 -7.00 -12.43
N SER A 78 43.17 -8.09 -12.22
CA SER A 78 44.41 -8.05 -11.44
C SER A 78 45.54 -8.86 -12.06
N SER A 79 46.77 -8.45 -11.73
CA SER A 79 48.01 -9.16 -12.06
C SER A 79 48.94 -9.13 -10.86
N GLY A 80 49.70 -10.21 -10.64
CA GLY A 80 50.52 -10.44 -9.45
C GLY A 80 52.03 -10.22 -9.63
N GLY A 81 52.46 -9.32 -10.52
CA GLY A 81 53.87 -8.93 -10.67
C GLY A 81 54.70 -9.77 -11.64
N SER A 82 54.30 -11.03 -11.90
CA SER A 82 54.99 -11.95 -12.81
C SER A 82 54.42 -11.99 -14.24
N SER A 83 53.34 -11.26 -14.49
CA SER A 83 52.63 -11.25 -15.77
C SER A 83 52.16 -9.84 -16.13
N ALA A 84 51.98 -9.59 -17.43
CA ALA A 84 51.21 -8.45 -17.89
C ALA A 84 49.75 -8.59 -17.46
N LEU A 85 49.10 -7.47 -17.12
CA LEU A 85 47.66 -7.42 -16.93
C LEU A 85 46.98 -7.58 -18.30
N SER A 86 45.97 -8.43 -18.37
CA SER A 86 45.15 -8.62 -19.57
C SER A 86 43.70 -8.92 -19.20
N GLY A 87 43.05 -7.99 -18.51
CA GLY A 87 41.65 -8.08 -18.13
C GLY A 87 40.72 -7.62 -19.26
N SER A 88 39.64 -8.37 -19.50
CA SER A 88 38.61 -8.01 -20.46
C SER A 88 37.26 -8.61 -20.05
N ALA A 89 36.21 -7.79 -20.05
CA ALA A 89 34.83 -8.23 -19.83
C ALA A 89 33.86 -7.32 -20.58
N THR A 90 32.63 -7.82 -20.83
CA THR A 90 31.58 -7.03 -21.48
C THR A 90 30.44 -6.79 -20.49
N TYR A 91 30.07 -5.53 -20.31
CA TYR A 91 29.04 -5.11 -19.37
C TYR A 91 27.85 -4.51 -20.10
N ALA A 92 26.64 -4.90 -19.70
CA ALA A 92 25.39 -4.40 -20.29
C ALA A 92 25.00 -2.99 -19.81
N ASP A 93 25.55 -2.58 -18.67
CA ASP A 93 25.30 -1.27 -18.05
C ASP A 93 26.55 -0.40 -18.11
N ARG A 94 26.41 0.90 -17.83
CA ARG A 94 27.54 1.78 -17.55
C ARG A 94 28.29 1.28 -16.31
N VAL A 95 29.61 1.32 -16.37
CA VAL A 95 30.49 0.88 -15.27
C VAL A 95 31.53 1.94 -14.93
N LEU A 96 31.99 1.91 -13.68
CA LEU A 96 33.13 2.65 -13.17
C LEU A 96 34.31 1.68 -13.06
N LEU A 97 35.43 2.05 -13.65
CA LEU A 97 36.73 1.43 -13.40
C LEU A 97 37.49 2.26 -12.37
N SER A 98 37.96 1.60 -11.32
CA SER A 98 38.79 2.19 -10.28
C SER A 98 40.13 1.49 -10.20
N ILE A 99 41.22 2.21 -10.41
CA ILE A 99 42.58 1.70 -10.15
C ILE A 99 42.79 1.70 -8.64
N SER A 100 42.71 0.52 -8.02
CA SER A 100 42.93 0.35 -6.58
C SER A 100 44.41 0.35 -6.24
N SER A 101 45.23 -0.34 -7.05
CA SER A 101 46.67 -0.35 -6.89
C SER A 101 47.39 -0.61 -8.22
N PHE A 102 48.58 -0.03 -8.37
CA PHE A 102 49.49 -0.34 -9.48
C PHE A 102 50.96 -0.19 -9.04
N SER A 103 51.81 -1.12 -9.44
CA SER A 103 53.27 -1.02 -9.41
C SER A 103 53.90 -1.89 -10.50
N THR A 104 55.13 -1.56 -10.90
CA THR A 104 55.90 -2.36 -11.86
C THR A 104 57.32 -2.63 -11.37
N PRO A 105 57.83 -3.87 -11.53
CA PRO A 105 59.23 -4.19 -11.24
C PRO A 105 60.17 -3.86 -12.42
N PHE A 106 59.65 -3.37 -13.56
CA PHE A 106 60.44 -3.23 -14.78
C PHE A 106 61.27 -1.95 -14.79
N ALA A 107 62.60 -2.10 -14.75
CA ALA A 107 63.52 -0.98 -14.58
C ALA A 107 64.03 -0.35 -15.89
N THR A 108 63.88 -1.04 -17.02
CA THR A 108 64.53 -0.64 -18.28
C THR A 108 63.63 0.17 -19.21
N ALA A 109 62.31 -0.01 -19.14
CA ALA A 109 61.30 0.70 -19.92
C ALA A 109 60.06 0.96 -19.06
N ALA A 110 59.21 1.91 -19.46
CA ALA A 110 57.94 2.13 -18.78
C ALA A 110 56.97 0.95 -19.05
N CYS A 111 56.25 0.52 -18.02
CA CYS A 111 55.08 -0.35 -18.14
C CYS A 111 53.85 0.51 -18.40
N THR A 112 53.27 0.42 -19.60
CA THR A 112 52.11 1.19 -20.03
C THR A 112 50.82 0.51 -19.63
N LEU A 113 50.07 1.11 -18.71
CA LEU A 113 48.69 0.69 -18.40
C LEU A 113 47.73 1.39 -19.35
N THR A 114 46.92 0.59 -20.06
CA THR A 114 45.85 1.10 -20.93
C THR A 114 44.50 0.57 -20.47
N LEU A 115 43.58 1.49 -20.17
CA LEU A 115 42.17 1.18 -19.89
C LEU A 115 41.32 1.56 -21.10
N THR A 116 40.52 0.63 -21.59
CA THR A 116 39.59 0.87 -22.71
C THR A 116 38.17 0.55 -22.26
N GLY A 117 37.21 1.39 -22.62
CA GLY A 117 35.79 1.17 -22.34
C GLY A 117 34.94 1.48 -23.57
N ALA A 118 34.06 0.54 -23.95
CA ALA A 118 33.22 0.62 -25.14
C ALA A 118 33.99 1.02 -26.42
N GLY A 119 35.20 0.47 -26.59
CA GLY A 119 36.07 0.73 -27.73
C GLY A 119 36.87 2.05 -27.67
N ARG A 120 36.83 2.79 -26.56
CA ARG A 120 37.56 4.06 -26.36
C ARG A 120 38.62 3.96 -25.28
N THR A 121 39.80 4.54 -25.51
CA THR A 121 40.86 4.63 -24.50
C THR A 121 40.48 5.65 -23.43
N LEU A 122 40.28 5.18 -22.20
CA LEU A 122 39.91 5.99 -21.04
C LEU A 122 41.13 6.51 -20.28
N PHE A 123 42.21 5.73 -20.29
CA PHE A 123 43.47 6.02 -19.61
C PHE A 123 44.61 5.31 -20.33
N SER A 124 45.75 5.99 -20.49
CA SER A 124 46.98 5.38 -20.98
C SER A 124 48.19 6.11 -20.42
N GLN A 125 48.99 5.43 -19.60
CA GLN A 125 50.15 6.02 -18.95
C GLN A 125 51.24 4.97 -18.71
N GLY A 126 52.48 5.35 -18.99
CA GLY A 126 53.67 4.57 -18.68
C GLY A 126 54.12 4.81 -17.23
N PHE A 127 54.41 3.74 -16.50
CA PHE A 127 54.94 3.75 -15.15
C PHE A 127 56.33 3.12 -15.11
N PHE A 128 57.23 3.68 -14.31
CA PHE A 128 58.60 3.17 -14.15
C PHE A 128 58.78 2.38 -12.84
N ASP A 129 59.89 1.66 -12.71
CA ASP A 129 60.26 1.02 -11.44
C ASP A 129 60.32 2.04 -10.29
N GLY A 130 59.78 1.63 -9.14
CA GLY A 130 59.68 2.47 -7.95
C GLY A 130 58.46 3.40 -7.91
N GLU A 131 57.66 3.45 -8.97
CA GLU A 131 56.36 4.15 -8.94
C GLU A 131 55.26 3.25 -8.35
N THR A 132 54.45 3.83 -7.47
CA THR A 132 53.26 3.19 -6.93
C THR A 132 52.07 4.13 -7.03
N LEU A 133 50.92 3.59 -7.48
CA LEU A 133 49.67 4.32 -7.57
C LEU A 133 48.64 3.63 -6.68
N THR A 134 48.14 4.36 -5.68
CA THR A 134 47.10 3.89 -4.76
C THR A 134 46.14 5.04 -4.46
N ASP A 135 44.83 4.78 -4.55
CA ASP A 135 43.76 5.70 -4.17
C ASP A 135 43.82 7.13 -4.77
N GLY A 136 44.41 7.26 -5.96
CA GLY A 136 44.56 8.55 -6.67
C GLY A 136 45.81 9.33 -6.29
N VAL A 137 46.78 8.69 -5.65
CA VAL A 137 48.09 9.27 -5.33
C VAL A 137 49.17 8.44 -5.99
N LEU A 138 49.93 9.06 -6.89
CA LEU A 138 51.14 8.52 -7.49
C LEU A 138 52.34 8.90 -6.60
N THR A 139 52.98 7.91 -6.00
CA THR A 139 54.30 8.08 -5.37
C THR A 139 55.36 7.74 -6.40
N THR A 140 56.23 8.70 -6.72
CA THR A 140 57.22 8.56 -7.79
C THR A 140 58.58 9.15 -7.39
N PRO A 141 59.69 8.44 -7.64
CA PRO A 141 61.04 9.03 -7.54
C PRO A 141 61.41 9.87 -8.76
N TYR A 142 60.51 10.03 -9.73
CA TYR A 142 60.81 10.70 -11.01
C TYR A 142 60.34 12.15 -11.03
N TYR A 143 61.17 13.04 -11.60
CA TYR A 143 60.88 14.46 -11.80
C TYR A 143 60.99 14.85 -13.27
N ASP A 144 60.09 15.70 -13.74
CA ASP A 144 60.09 16.10 -15.14
C ASP A 144 61.23 17.07 -15.48
N VAL A 145 61.92 16.78 -16.58
CA VAL A 145 63.06 17.55 -17.12
C VAL A 145 62.80 17.81 -18.59
N ALA A 146 62.74 19.08 -18.98
CA ALA A 146 62.58 19.43 -20.38
C ALA A 146 63.90 19.18 -21.13
N MET A 147 63.86 18.50 -22.28
CA MET A 147 65.07 18.29 -23.09
C MET A 147 65.71 19.60 -23.55
N ARG A 148 64.93 20.70 -23.59
CA ARG A 148 65.43 22.06 -23.82
C ARG A 148 66.44 22.56 -22.78
N GLN A 149 66.60 21.88 -21.65
CA GLN A 149 67.63 22.19 -20.66
C GLN A 149 69.00 21.60 -21.01
N PHE A 150 69.09 20.79 -22.07
CA PHE A 150 70.35 20.25 -22.58
C PHE A 150 71.15 21.33 -23.31
N ILE A 151 72.39 21.51 -22.89
CA ILE A 151 73.38 22.37 -23.53
C ILE A 151 74.36 21.45 -24.25
N VAL A 152 74.44 21.60 -25.57
CA VAL A 152 75.37 20.82 -26.40
C VAL A 152 76.73 21.48 -26.36
N ASP A 153 77.71 20.80 -25.80
CA ASP A 153 79.10 21.29 -25.70
C ASP A 153 79.93 20.84 -26.91
N SER A 154 79.63 19.68 -27.48
CA SER A 154 80.30 19.18 -28.68
C SER A 154 79.41 18.21 -29.47
N VAL A 155 79.65 18.13 -30.78
CA VAL A 155 79.02 17.17 -31.69
C VAL A 155 80.12 16.46 -32.46
N SER A 156 80.18 15.13 -32.40
CA SER A 156 81.22 14.36 -33.08
C SER A 156 80.68 13.11 -33.78
N ALA A 157 81.38 12.73 -34.84
CA ALA A 157 81.09 11.54 -35.61
C ALA A 157 81.49 10.29 -34.81
N SER A 158 80.60 9.30 -34.72
CA SER A 158 80.97 7.96 -34.25
C SER A 158 81.44 7.07 -35.41
N THR A 159 82.13 5.98 -35.08
CA THR A 159 82.48 4.92 -36.04
C THR A 159 81.30 4.02 -36.43
N PHE A 160 80.11 4.23 -35.83
CA PHE A 160 78.92 3.39 -35.96
C PHE A 160 77.76 4.09 -36.69
N ASN A 161 78.09 5.00 -37.61
CA ASN A 161 77.14 5.71 -38.47
C ASN A 161 76.13 6.59 -37.69
N THR A 162 76.59 7.16 -36.57
CA THR A 162 75.83 8.13 -35.76
C THR A 162 76.63 9.42 -35.54
N TRP A 163 75.93 10.52 -35.28
CA TRP A 163 76.48 11.72 -34.65
C TRP A 163 76.16 11.68 -33.16
N VAL A 164 77.14 11.98 -32.31
CA VAL A 164 76.96 12.01 -30.86
C VAL A 164 77.05 13.46 -30.40
N LEU A 165 75.94 13.97 -29.88
CA LEU A 165 75.86 15.25 -29.19
C LEU A 165 76.20 15.00 -27.73
N LYS A 166 77.18 15.73 -27.20
CA LYS A 166 77.64 15.63 -25.81
C LYS A 166 77.52 16.99 -25.14
N GLY A 167 77.00 17.02 -23.93
CA GLY A 167 77.11 18.19 -23.06
C GLY A 167 76.36 18.05 -21.74
N SER A 168 76.02 19.16 -21.10
CA SER A 168 75.39 19.19 -19.77
C SER A 168 73.88 19.40 -19.82
N ILE A 169 73.14 18.88 -18.85
CA ILE A 169 71.70 19.12 -18.70
C ILE A 169 71.38 19.47 -17.25
N LYS A 170 70.62 20.55 -17.04
CA LYS A 170 70.25 20.96 -15.68
C LYS A 170 69.17 20.03 -15.12
N LEU A 171 69.52 19.24 -14.10
CA LEU A 171 68.56 18.35 -13.43
C LEU A 171 67.90 19.01 -12.19
N PRO A 172 66.60 18.78 -11.96
CA PRO A 172 65.83 19.45 -10.90
C PRO A 172 66.10 18.91 -9.48
N ARG A 173 66.60 17.68 -9.33
CA ARG A 173 66.86 17.04 -8.03
C ARG A 173 68.18 16.28 -8.00
N ALA A 174 68.63 15.90 -6.80
CA ALA A 174 69.79 15.02 -6.64
C ALA A 174 69.47 13.59 -7.14
N PHE A 175 70.48 12.92 -7.69
CA PHE A 175 70.41 11.57 -8.25
C PHE A 175 71.60 10.74 -7.75
N SER A 176 71.52 9.42 -7.91
CA SER A 176 72.63 8.53 -7.55
C SER A 176 73.69 8.52 -8.66
N ALA A 177 74.95 8.75 -8.31
CA ALA A 177 76.08 8.66 -9.25
C ALA A 177 76.30 7.24 -9.79
N THR A 178 75.71 6.21 -9.16
CA THR A 178 75.79 4.81 -9.60
C THR A 178 74.58 4.35 -10.41
N GLU A 179 73.55 5.19 -10.60
CA GLU A 179 72.38 4.83 -11.39
C GLU A 179 72.72 4.88 -12.89
N ALA A 180 72.62 3.73 -13.56
CA ALA A 180 72.97 3.63 -14.98
C ALA A 180 71.99 4.37 -15.92
N ARG A 181 70.78 4.72 -15.44
CA ARG A 181 69.68 5.32 -16.24
C ARG A 181 68.91 6.38 -15.46
N VAL A 182 69.58 7.50 -15.19
CA VAL A 182 69.00 8.65 -14.47
C VAL A 182 67.87 9.32 -15.26
N LEU A 183 68.02 9.48 -16.58
CA LEU A 183 67.01 10.10 -17.45
C LEU A 183 66.29 9.06 -18.28
N ARG A 184 64.97 9.19 -18.39
CA ARG A 184 64.11 8.25 -19.11
C ARG A 184 63.02 8.97 -19.89
N ASP A 185 62.53 8.36 -20.97
CA ASP A 185 61.34 8.85 -21.67
C ASP A 185 60.15 7.93 -21.41
N ARG A 186 59.12 8.47 -20.76
CA ARG A 186 57.90 7.75 -20.38
C ARG A 186 57.10 7.26 -21.59
N LYS A 187 57.24 7.93 -22.74
CA LYS A 187 56.58 7.56 -24.01
C LYS A 187 57.48 6.71 -24.93
N ASN A 188 58.70 6.38 -24.49
CA ASN A 188 59.66 5.59 -25.25
C ASN A 188 59.89 6.08 -26.69
N ARG A 189 59.90 7.40 -26.91
CA ARG A 189 60.14 8.05 -28.22
C ARG A 189 61.62 8.05 -28.59
N ILE A 190 62.51 8.01 -27.60
CA ILE A 190 63.94 7.81 -27.76
C ILE A 190 64.41 6.68 -26.84
N PRO A 191 65.08 5.63 -27.37
CA PRO A 191 65.71 4.60 -26.57
C PRO A 191 66.67 5.15 -25.51
N ILE A 192 66.68 4.52 -24.33
CA ILE A 192 67.56 4.88 -23.21
C ILE A 192 68.72 3.88 -23.11
N GLY A 193 69.92 4.38 -23.38
CA GLY A 193 71.19 3.66 -23.32
C GLY A 193 71.91 3.79 -21.98
N ILE A 194 73.19 3.40 -22.00
CA ILE A 194 74.17 3.54 -20.92
C ILE A 194 75.34 4.37 -21.44
N ALA A 195 75.91 5.22 -20.60
CA ALA A 195 76.94 6.17 -21.03
C ALA A 195 78.21 5.50 -21.60
N SER A 196 78.59 4.32 -21.08
CA SER A 196 79.76 3.58 -21.55
C SER A 196 79.68 3.13 -23.02
N SER A 197 78.48 3.12 -23.61
CA SER A 197 78.22 2.75 -25.00
C SER A 197 77.78 3.93 -25.86
N ALA A 198 77.90 5.18 -25.37
CA ALA A 198 77.38 6.38 -26.04
C ALA A 198 77.83 6.53 -27.52
N TYR A 199 79.03 6.04 -27.85
CA TYR A 199 79.61 6.12 -29.20
C TYR A 199 79.45 4.84 -30.05
N THR A 200 78.77 3.82 -29.54
CA THR A 200 78.59 2.53 -30.25
C THR A 200 77.15 2.29 -30.70
N TYR A 201 76.22 3.18 -30.33
CA TYR A 201 74.84 3.12 -30.80
C TYR A 201 74.75 3.39 -32.30
N THR A 202 73.87 2.63 -32.96
CA THR A 202 73.57 2.71 -34.40
C THR A 202 72.21 3.37 -34.68
N VAL A 203 71.42 3.60 -33.64
CA VAL A 203 70.08 4.22 -33.65
C VAL A 203 70.04 5.41 -32.70
N ASP A 204 69.05 6.27 -32.87
CA ASP A 204 68.83 7.41 -31.98
C ASP A 204 68.72 6.92 -30.53
N THR A 205 69.60 7.39 -29.65
CA THR A 205 69.70 6.87 -28.27
C THR A 205 70.14 7.97 -27.33
N LEU A 206 69.52 8.04 -26.16
CA LEU A 206 69.89 8.94 -25.07
C LEU A 206 70.60 8.16 -23.97
N ALA A 207 71.77 8.63 -23.53
CA ALA A 207 72.52 8.04 -22.43
C ALA A 207 73.06 9.14 -21.50
N PHE A 208 72.82 9.00 -20.20
CA PHE A 208 73.30 9.95 -19.19
C PHE A 208 74.42 9.33 -18.36
N ASP A 209 75.51 10.06 -18.22
CA ASP A 209 76.66 9.72 -17.41
C ASP A 209 76.51 10.38 -16.04
N ALA A 210 76.07 9.58 -15.07
CA ALA A 210 75.81 10.05 -13.72
C ALA A 210 77.08 10.38 -12.92
N GLU A 211 78.25 9.86 -13.33
CA GLU A 211 79.52 10.15 -12.68
C GLU A 211 80.05 11.53 -13.08
N ASN A 212 79.87 11.89 -14.35
CA ASN A 212 80.39 13.14 -14.93
C ASN A 212 79.32 14.22 -15.17
N ASP A 213 78.05 13.96 -14.89
CA ASP A 213 76.90 14.85 -15.14
C ASP A 213 76.78 15.27 -16.62
N LEU A 214 76.98 14.31 -17.52
CA LEU A 214 77.00 14.52 -18.96
C LEU A 214 75.91 13.73 -19.68
N LEU A 215 75.22 14.39 -20.60
CA LEU A 215 74.25 13.79 -21.49
C LEU A 215 74.88 13.53 -22.87
N TYR A 216 74.69 12.31 -23.34
CA TYR A 216 75.05 11.87 -24.68
C TYR A 216 73.78 11.55 -25.46
N VAL A 217 73.66 12.10 -26.65
CA VAL A 217 72.58 11.77 -27.59
C VAL A 217 73.21 11.31 -28.89
N ALA A 218 73.10 10.01 -29.18
CA ALA A 218 73.43 9.46 -30.47
C ALA A 218 72.25 9.71 -31.43
N VAL A 219 72.54 10.16 -32.64
CA VAL A 219 71.60 10.41 -33.72
C VAL A 219 72.08 9.63 -34.95
N SER A 220 71.22 8.81 -35.53
CA SER A 220 71.49 8.01 -36.72
C SER A 220 71.59 8.89 -37.96
N ARG A 221 72.73 8.78 -38.65
CA ARG A 221 72.96 9.46 -39.92
C ARG A 221 71.95 9.02 -40.97
N THR A 222 71.62 7.73 -41.00
CA THR A 222 70.61 7.20 -41.92
C THR A 222 69.24 7.81 -41.68
N VAL A 223 68.83 7.94 -40.41
CA VAL A 223 67.50 8.47 -40.05
C VAL A 223 67.43 9.98 -40.30
N MET A 224 68.47 10.74 -39.94
CA MET A 224 68.47 12.19 -40.17
C MET A 224 68.50 12.55 -41.66
N ILE A 225 69.26 11.82 -42.48
CA ILE A 225 69.31 12.05 -43.94
C ILE A 225 67.96 11.73 -44.55
N ALA A 226 67.32 10.63 -44.12
CA ALA A 226 65.96 10.28 -44.56
C ALA A 226 64.92 11.33 -44.13
N ALA A 227 65.15 12.01 -43.00
CA ALA A 227 64.33 13.13 -42.53
C ALA A 227 64.65 14.48 -43.22
N GLY A 228 65.62 14.51 -44.15
CA GLY A 228 65.95 15.68 -44.97
C GLY A 228 67.01 16.62 -44.38
N TYR A 229 67.84 16.13 -43.45
CA TYR A 229 68.92 16.90 -42.83
C TYR A 229 70.28 16.48 -43.40
N ASP A 230 71.20 17.45 -43.58
CA ASP A 230 72.54 17.19 -44.10
C ASP A 230 73.39 16.36 -43.10
N ASP A 231 74.23 15.45 -43.60
CA ASP A 231 75.17 14.65 -42.79
C ASP A 231 76.37 15.49 -42.29
N THR A 232 76.07 16.47 -41.45
CA THR A 232 77.01 17.42 -40.85
C THR A 232 76.72 17.60 -39.36
N THR A 233 77.65 18.20 -38.61
CA THR A 233 77.45 18.52 -37.19
C THR A 233 76.24 19.43 -36.96
N GLU A 234 76.05 20.42 -37.83
CA GLU A 234 74.93 21.37 -37.79
C GLU A 234 73.61 20.68 -38.13
N GLY A 235 73.61 19.84 -39.17
CA GLY A 235 72.44 19.02 -39.53
C GLY A 235 72.02 18.08 -38.40
N ALA A 236 72.98 17.48 -37.67
CA ALA A 236 72.70 16.56 -36.58
C ALA A 236 72.08 17.26 -35.38
N GLN A 237 72.60 18.44 -35.04
CA GLN A 237 72.04 19.27 -33.98
C GLN A 237 70.64 19.80 -34.33
N LYS A 238 70.42 20.20 -35.59
CA LYS A 238 69.10 20.65 -36.06
C LYS A 238 68.08 19.51 -36.04
N TYR A 239 68.42 18.34 -36.57
CA TYR A 239 67.58 17.14 -36.52
C TYR A 239 67.19 16.80 -35.09
N PHE A 240 68.17 16.79 -34.18
CA PHE A 240 67.94 16.49 -32.77
C PHE A 240 66.92 17.46 -32.14
N TRP A 241 67.08 18.77 -32.33
CA TRP A 241 66.18 19.75 -31.71
C TRP A 241 64.78 19.76 -32.33
N ASP A 242 64.67 19.57 -33.65
CA ASP A 242 63.38 19.52 -34.33
C ASP A 242 62.61 18.24 -33.96
N THR A 243 63.31 17.12 -33.75
CA THR A 243 62.71 15.82 -33.45
C THR A 243 62.44 15.63 -31.94
N TYR A 244 63.41 15.98 -31.10
CA TYR A 244 63.42 15.66 -29.67
C TYR A 244 63.41 16.88 -28.76
N GLY A 245 63.58 18.10 -29.27
CA GLY A 245 63.62 19.30 -28.44
C GLY A 245 62.35 19.57 -27.64
N GLY A 246 61.20 19.04 -28.09
CA GLY A 246 59.93 19.14 -27.38
C GLY A 246 59.68 18.07 -26.33
N ILE A 247 60.59 17.08 -26.14
CA ILE A 247 60.32 15.99 -25.20
C ILE A 247 60.55 16.42 -23.74
N ILE A 248 59.70 15.89 -22.86
CA ILE A 248 59.90 15.92 -21.41
C ILE A 248 60.40 14.52 -21.02
N LEU A 249 61.53 14.50 -20.33
CA LEU A 249 62.14 13.32 -19.75
C LEU A 249 61.78 13.24 -18.26
N SER A 250 61.90 12.04 -17.69
CA SER A 250 61.69 11.77 -16.28
C SER A 250 63.05 11.43 -15.64
N GLN A 251 63.50 12.28 -14.71
CA GLN A 251 64.73 12.10 -13.92
C GLN A 251 64.46 11.26 -12.67
N LYS A 252 65.14 10.12 -12.54
CA LYS A 252 65.15 9.32 -11.30
C LYS A 252 65.98 10.02 -10.22
N SER A 253 65.34 10.36 -9.10
CA SER A 253 65.96 11.01 -7.94
C SER A 253 66.14 10.03 -6.78
N THR A 254 67.01 10.37 -5.82
CA THR A 254 67.12 9.68 -4.53
C THR A 254 65.97 10.01 -3.56
N ALA A 255 65.14 11.00 -3.89
CA ALA A 255 63.96 11.38 -3.11
C ALA A 255 62.67 11.18 -3.90
N SER A 256 61.65 10.59 -3.28
CA SER A 256 60.32 10.45 -3.88
C SER A 256 59.44 11.68 -3.68
N GLN A 257 58.52 11.91 -4.60
CA GLN A 257 57.42 12.87 -4.48
C GLN A 257 56.07 12.16 -4.60
N THR A 258 55.02 12.82 -4.12
CA THR A 258 53.64 12.39 -4.31
C THR A 258 52.92 13.37 -5.22
N LEU A 259 52.22 12.83 -6.21
CA LEU A 259 51.44 13.60 -7.19
C LEU A 259 49.99 13.10 -7.18
N PRO A 260 48.99 13.98 -7.27
CA PRO A 260 47.62 13.56 -7.50
C PRO A 260 47.50 12.95 -8.90
N GLU A 261 46.82 11.82 -9.01
CA GLU A 261 46.65 11.11 -10.28
C GLU A 261 45.19 10.64 -10.45
N TYR A 262 44.73 10.57 -11.69
CA TYR A 262 43.38 10.09 -11.99
C TYR A 262 43.30 8.57 -11.86
N THR A 263 42.40 8.07 -11.01
CA THR A 263 42.18 6.62 -10.81
C THR A 263 40.76 6.15 -11.10
N LEU A 264 39.83 7.07 -11.39
CA LEU A 264 38.42 6.79 -11.62
C LEU A 264 38.03 7.11 -13.07
N PHE A 265 37.47 6.11 -13.76
CA PHE A 265 37.13 6.19 -15.18
C PHE A 265 35.76 5.55 -15.44
N PHE A 266 34.87 6.27 -16.11
CA PHE A 266 33.55 5.75 -16.46
C PHE A 266 33.56 5.18 -17.87
N SER A 267 32.96 4.00 -18.04
CA SER A 267 32.71 3.39 -19.34
C SER A 267 31.22 3.27 -19.60
N GLU A 268 30.83 3.50 -20.86
CA GLU A 268 29.53 3.08 -21.36
C GLU A 268 29.39 1.56 -21.36
N ALA A 269 28.16 1.08 -21.54
CA ALA A 269 27.89 -0.33 -21.80
C ALA A 269 28.68 -0.82 -23.02
N GLY A 270 29.31 -1.99 -22.89
CA GLY A 270 30.19 -2.56 -23.91
C GLY A 270 31.39 -3.27 -23.31
N THR A 271 32.34 -3.60 -24.18
CA THR A 271 33.59 -4.27 -23.76
C THR A 271 34.52 -3.28 -23.07
N VAL A 272 35.00 -3.71 -21.92
CA VAL A 272 35.96 -2.99 -21.08
C VAL A 272 37.22 -3.84 -20.96
N THR A 273 38.38 -3.23 -21.14
CA THR A 273 39.68 -3.88 -21.01
C THR A 273 40.64 -3.07 -20.14
N ALA A 274 41.51 -3.79 -19.43
CA ALA A 274 42.65 -3.23 -18.72
C ALA A 274 43.87 -4.06 -19.06
N VAL A 275 44.85 -3.46 -19.75
CA VAL A 275 45.99 -4.17 -20.32
C VAL A 275 47.29 -3.45 -19.99
N THR A 276 48.35 -4.20 -19.72
CA THR A 276 49.72 -3.69 -19.70
C THR A 276 50.59 -4.33 -20.77
N ASP A 277 51.62 -3.62 -21.21
CA ASP A 277 52.62 -4.10 -22.17
C ASP A 277 53.81 -4.83 -21.52
N GLN A 278 53.94 -4.72 -20.19
CA GLN A 278 54.98 -5.33 -19.37
C GLN A 278 54.38 -5.93 -18.09
N ASN A 279 55.20 -6.70 -17.37
CA ASN A 279 54.82 -7.27 -16.09
C ASN A 279 54.55 -6.19 -15.04
N CYS A 280 53.47 -6.37 -14.27
CA CYS A 280 53.03 -5.43 -13.25
C CYS A 280 52.28 -6.13 -12.12
N THR A 281 52.21 -5.48 -10.97
CA THR A 281 51.23 -5.77 -9.93
C THR A 281 50.15 -4.70 -10.00
N ALA A 282 48.93 -5.07 -10.34
CA ALA A 282 47.84 -4.11 -10.52
C ALA A 282 46.51 -4.70 -10.08
N THR A 283 45.60 -3.85 -9.59
CA THR A 283 44.20 -4.19 -9.32
C THR A 283 43.30 -3.06 -9.82
N ILE A 284 42.43 -3.38 -10.78
CA ILE A 284 41.42 -2.49 -11.31
C ILE A 284 40.06 -3.08 -10.93
N GLN A 285 39.30 -2.38 -10.10
CA GLN A 285 37.94 -2.77 -9.74
C GLN A 285 36.94 -2.22 -10.74
N VAL A 286 35.92 -3.02 -11.04
CA VAL A 286 34.80 -2.61 -11.88
C VAL A 286 33.54 -2.61 -11.02
N THR A 287 32.89 -1.47 -10.91
CA THR A 287 31.61 -1.31 -10.22
C THR A 287 30.56 -0.72 -11.14
N LYS A 288 29.28 -0.93 -10.84
CA LYS A 288 28.18 -0.24 -11.50
C LYS A 288 27.35 0.55 -10.51
N LYS A 289 26.52 1.46 -11.05
CA LYS A 289 25.50 2.15 -10.25
C LYS A 289 24.65 1.12 -9.53
N LEU A 290 24.40 1.33 -8.24
CA LEU A 290 23.56 0.43 -7.46
C LEU A 290 22.18 0.38 -8.09
N SER A 291 21.90 -0.71 -8.80
CA SER A 291 20.55 -1.05 -9.20
C SER A 291 19.86 -1.58 -7.95
N LEU A 292 19.17 -0.70 -7.21
CA LEU A 292 18.10 -1.14 -6.33
C LEU A 292 17.14 -1.91 -7.24
N ASP A 293 17.05 -3.22 -7.06
CA ASP A 293 16.06 -4.04 -7.76
C ASP A 293 14.70 -3.59 -7.22
N VAL A 294 14.18 -2.50 -7.80
CA VAL A 294 12.91 -1.88 -7.41
C VAL A 294 11.82 -2.93 -7.55
N GLY A 295 11.95 -3.88 -8.47
CA GLY A 295 11.10 -5.05 -8.58
C GLY A 295 11.16 -5.94 -7.33
N LYS A 296 12.36 -6.31 -6.83
CA LYS A 296 12.53 -7.09 -5.58
C LYS A 296 12.16 -6.31 -4.32
N MET A 297 12.39 -5.00 -4.27
CA MET A 297 12.00 -4.16 -3.14
C MET A 297 10.49 -3.87 -3.13
N GLN A 298 9.89 -3.63 -4.29
CA GLN A 298 8.44 -3.53 -4.46
C GLN A 298 7.79 -4.90 -4.23
N SER A 299 8.41 -6.01 -4.64
CA SER A 299 7.97 -7.38 -4.37
C SER A 299 8.02 -7.69 -2.87
N ASN A 300 9.13 -7.38 -2.18
CA ASN A 300 9.24 -7.54 -0.73
C ASN A 300 8.32 -6.58 0.03
N ALA A 301 8.19 -5.33 -0.41
CA ALA A 301 7.27 -4.35 0.18
C ALA A 301 5.81 -4.72 -0.09
N ASN A 302 5.46 -5.20 -1.28
CA ASN A 302 4.11 -5.66 -1.63
C ASN A 302 3.78 -6.97 -0.90
N ALA A 303 4.74 -7.88 -0.73
CA ALA A 303 4.56 -9.10 0.05
C ALA A 303 4.34 -8.80 1.54
N VAL A 304 5.05 -7.81 2.10
CA VAL A 304 4.80 -7.31 3.47
C VAL A 304 3.50 -6.48 3.55
N ASN A 305 3.10 -5.79 2.47
CA ASN A 305 1.94 -4.89 2.46
C ASN A 305 0.61 -5.54 2.07
N ILE A 306 0.54 -6.70 1.41
CA ILE A 306 -0.77 -7.32 1.07
C ILE A 306 -1.51 -7.73 2.35
N ALA A 307 -0.84 -8.41 3.27
CA ALA A 307 -1.43 -8.77 4.56
C ALA A 307 -1.74 -7.51 5.37
N ALA A 308 -0.79 -6.57 5.52
CA ALA A 308 -1.02 -5.36 6.31
C ALA A 308 -2.14 -4.46 5.74
N ASN A 309 -2.18 -4.27 4.42
CA ASN A 309 -3.21 -3.46 3.75
C ASN A 309 -4.57 -4.14 3.77
N SER A 310 -4.64 -5.47 3.55
CA SER A 310 -5.92 -6.19 3.66
C SER A 310 -6.45 -6.17 5.09
N GLN A 311 -5.57 -6.27 6.11
CA GLN A 311 -5.94 -6.14 7.52
C GLN A 311 -6.41 -4.73 7.86
N ALA A 312 -5.71 -3.69 7.40
CA ALA A 312 -6.11 -2.30 7.60
C ALA A 312 -7.47 -2.02 6.94
N TYR A 313 -7.65 -2.43 5.68
CA TYR A 313 -8.90 -2.26 4.96
C TYR A 313 -10.07 -3.02 5.61
N ALA A 314 -9.85 -4.26 6.06
CA ALA A 314 -10.86 -5.04 6.77
C ALA A 314 -11.23 -4.40 8.12
N ALA A 315 -10.25 -3.90 8.86
CA ALA A 315 -10.47 -3.20 10.12
C ALA A 315 -11.22 -1.88 9.92
N ASP A 316 -10.88 -1.11 8.89
CA ASP A 316 -11.54 0.16 8.56
C ASP A 316 -12.99 -0.06 8.09
N ARG A 317 -13.24 -1.04 7.21
CA ARG A 317 -14.60 -1.43 6.83
C ARG A 317 -15.42 -1.91 8.02
N LEU A 318 -14.83 -2.76 8.88
CA LEU A 318 -15.49 -3.24 10.08
C LEU A 318 -15.83 -2.07 11.02
N ARG A 319 -14.90 -1.12 11.22
CA ARG A 319 -15.13 0.07 12.05
C ARG A 319 -16.26 0.93 11.49
N ALA A 320 -16.24 1.20 10.19
CA ALA A 320 -17.28 2.00 9.52
C ALA A 320 -18.66 1.34 9.64
N LEU A 321 -18.78 0.06 9.28
CA LEU A 321 -20.06 -0.65 9.32
C LEU A 321 -20.53 -0.96 10.75
N SER A 322 -19.60 -1.13 11.70
CA SER A 322 -19.94 -1.29 13.11
C SER A 322 -20.42 0.02 13.74
N ALA A 323 -19.98 1.18 13.24
CA ALA A 323 -20.53 2.48 13.63
C ALA A 323 -21.95 2.70 13.09
N GLU A 324 -22.26 2.13 11.91
CA GLU A 324 -23.62 2.15 11.34
C GLU A 324 -24.56 1.09 11.96
N LEU A 325 -24.02 -0.04 12.44
CA LEU A 325 -24.82 -1.17 12.93
C LEU A 325 -25.88 -0.80 14.00
N PRO A 326 -25.65 0.13 14.95
CA PRO A 326 -26.69 0.57 15.88
C PRO A 326 -27.93 1.19 15.21
N GLU A 327 -27.78 1.78 14.02
CA GLU A 327 -28.89 2.30 13.20
C GLU A 327 -29.64 1.18 12.47
N PHE A 328 -29.13 -0.05 12.49
CA PHE A 328 -29.73 -1.26 11.94
C PHE A 328 -29.99 -2.27 13.07
N SER A 329 -31.06 -2.05 13.84
CA SER A 329 -31.36 -2.85 15.03
C SER A 329 -32.56 -3.77 14.89
N ASN A 330 -33.29 -3.72 13.76
CA ASN A 330 -34.48 -4.53 13.55
C ASN A 330 -34.12 -5.89 12.95
N ASP A 331 -34.41 -7.00 13.61
CA ASP A 331 -34.14 -8.34 13.06
C ASP A 331 -35.08 -8.61 11.87
N LEU A 332 -34.50 -8.84 10.69
CA LEU A 332 -35.22 -9.18 9.47
C LEU A 332 -35.22 -10.68 9.15
N GLY A 333 -34.38 -11.46 9.85
CA GLY A 333 -34.27 -12.89 9.64
C GLY A 333 -32.86 -13.44 9.85
N VAL A 334 -32.78 -14.76 9.97
CA VAL A 334 -31.54 -15.50 10.23
C VAL A 334 -31.27 -16.48 9.09
N VAL A 335 -30.00 -16.59 8.71
CA VAL A 335 -29.49 -17.64 7.82
C VAL A 335 -28.72 -18.65 8.66
N GLY A 336 -29.15 -19.90 8.62
CA GLY A 336 -28.47 -21.03 9.24
C GLY A 336 -28.36 -22.18 8.25
N SER A 337 -27.16 -22.74 8.10
CA SER A 337 -26.94 -24.00 7.39
C SER A 337 -25.91 -24.81 8.15
N PHE A 338 -26.16 -26.10 8.30
CA PHE A 338 -25.26 -27.05 8.96
C PHE A 338 -25.02 -28.22 8.03
N ALA A 339 -23.76 -28.40 7.62
CA ALA A 339 -23.37 -29.45 6.69
C ALA A 339 -24.29 -29.53 5.45
N SER A 340 -24.68 -28.36 4.91
CA SER A 340 -25.49 -28.26 3.70
C SER A 340 -25.11 -27.02 2.88
N ALA A 341 -25.48 -27.02 1.60
CA ALA A 341 -25.38 -25.84 0.75
C ALA A 341 -26.34 -24.74 1.25
N VAL A 342 -25.88 -23.49 1.22
CA VAL A 342 -26.71 -22.32 1.54
C VAL A 342 -27.45 -21.91 0.26
N ALA A 343 -28.76 -21.78 0.37
CA ALA A 343 -29.64 -21.24 -0.66
C ALA A 343 -30.73 -20.39 0.00
N TYR A 344 -30.31 -19.26 0.59
CA TYR A 344 -31.22 -18.32 1.22
C TYR A 344 -31.69 -17.26 0.23
N SER A 345 -32.98 -16.92 0.30
CA SER A 345 -33.59 -15.84 -0.49
C SER A 345 -34.67 -15.15 0.33
N ALA A 346 -34.66 -13.83 0.36
CA ALA A 346 -35.68 -12.99 0.98
C ALA A 346 -35.88 -11.69 0.19
N THR A 347 -36.91 -10.91 0.52
CA THR A 347 -37.12 -9.57 -0.02
C THR A 347 -37.30 -8.61 1.14
N PHE A 348 -36.50 -7.54 1.18
CA PHE A 348 -36.53 -6.53 2.23
C PHE A 348 -37.04 -5.20 1.68
N ASN A 349 -37.92 -4.53 2.43
CA ASN A 349 -38.54 -3.27 2.00
C ASN A 349 -37.60 -2.06 2.14
N GLY A 350 -36.51 -2.17 2.89
CA GLY A 350 -35.50 -1.14 3.11
C GLY A 350 -34.09 -1.70 3.02
N PRO A 351 -33.03 -0.87 3.16
CA PRO A 351 -31.66 -1.35 3.20
C PRO A 351 -31.47 -2.34 4.36
N SER A 352 -30.41 -3.11 4.39
CA SER A 352 -30.12 -4.00 5.52
C SER A 352 -28.63 -4.22 5.71
N ILE A 353 -28.23 -4.73 6.88
CA ILE A 353 -26.88 -5.22 7.16
C ILE A 353 -26.98 -6.71 7.47
N PHE A 354 -26.28 -7.54 6.69
CA PHE A 354 -26.05 -8.94 7.02
C PHE A 354 -24.82 -9.06 7.93
N ARG A 355 -25.00 -9.62 9.11
CA ARG A 355 -23.93 -9.95 10.06
C ARG A 355 -23.63 -11.43 9.98
N LEU A 356 -22.46 -11.78 9.46
CA LEU A 356 -21.97 -13.14 9.45
C LEU A 356 -21.41 -13.49 10.84
N SER A 357 -21.99 -14.50 11.50
CA SER A 357 -21.57 -14.94 12.83
C SER A 357 -20.56 -16.08 12.74
N ARG A 358 -20.76 -17.02 11.82
CA ARG A 358 -19.85 -18.15 11.61
C ARG A 358 -19.89 -18.60 10.16
N LEU A 359 -18.73 -18.96 9.62
CA LEU A 359 -18.62 -19.65 8.35
C LEU A 359 -17.43 -20.61 8.39
N SER A 360 -17.66 -21.88 8.10
CA SER A 360 -16.60 -22.87 7.96
C SER A 360 -16.99 -23.93 6.93
N LEU A 361 -16.00 -24.50 6.27
CA LEU A 361 -16.20 -25.61 5.34
C LEU A 361 -16.67 -26.87 6.09
N ALA A 362 -17.49 -27.68 5.43
CA ALA A 362 -17.73 -29.06 5.87
C ALA A 362 -16.54 -29.96 5.50
N THR A 363 -16.41 -31.10 6.17
CA THR A 363 -15.29 -32.04 6.03
C THR A 363 -15.08 -32.44 4.56
N ASN A 364 -13.82 -32.42 4.10
CA ASN A 364 -13.35 -32.76 2.74
C ASN A 364 -13.57 -31.72 1.63
N ASN A 365 -14.05 -30.51 1.94
CA ASN A 365 -14.17 -29.44 0.96
C ASN A 365 -12.90 -28.60 0.86
N ARG A 366 -12.46 -28.35 -0.37
CA ARG A 366 -11.17 -27.71 -0.65
C ARG A 366 -11.25 -26.22 -0.87
N ARG A 367 -12.37 -25.75 -1.41
CA ARG A 367 -12.66 -24.35 -1.71
C ARG A 367 -14.17 -24.19 -1.80
N MET A 368 -14.70 -23.13 -1.20
CA MET A 368 -16.10 -22.72 -1.33
C MET A 368 -16.17 -21.23 -1.56
N VAL A 369 -17.16 -20.78 -2.31
CA VAL A 369 -17.45 -19.36 -2.53
C VAL A 369 -18.83 -19.05 -1.96
N LEU A 370 -18.90 -18.19 -0.94
CA LEU A 370 -20.14 -17.61 -0.46
C LEU A 370 -20.41 -16.33 -1.26
N SER A 371 -21.56 -16.24 -1.91
CA SER A 371 -22.01 -15.04 -2.61
C SER A 371 -23.17 -14.41 -1.85
N ILE A 372 -23.04 -13.12 -1.54
CA ILE A 372 -24.10 -12.29 -0.99
C ILE A 372 -24.53 -11.33 -2.09
N THR A 373 -25.79 -11.37 -2.50
CA THR A 373 -26.32 -10.62 -3.64
C THR A 373 -27.58 -9.89 -3.22
N ASP A 374 -27.70 -8.62 -3.58
CA ASP A 374 -28.90 -7.81 -3.40
C ASP A 374 -29.54 -7.46 -4.76
N SER A 375 -30.49 -6.52 -4.76
CA SER A 375 -31.21 -6.09 -5.97
C SER A 375 -30.34 -5.37 -6.99
N LEU A 376 -29.17 -4.84 -6.59
CA LEU A 376 -28.22 -4.14 -7.45
C LEU A 376 -27.14 -5.07 -7.99
N GLY A 377 -26.96 -6.24 -7.39
CA GLY A 377 -26.04 -7.27 -7.86
C GLY A 377 -25.28 -7.93 -6.71
N THR A 378 -24.13 -8.52 -7.02
CA THR A 378 -23.31 -9.18 -6.00
C THR A 378 -22.62 -8.15 -5.12
N VAL A 379 -22.94 -8.14 -3.83
CA VAL A 379 -22.36 -7.26 -2.81
C VAL A 379 -20.99 -7.76 -2.37
N GLU A 380 -20.88 -9.06 -2.09
CA GLU A 380 -19.60 -9.65 -1.67
C GLU A 380 -19.50 -11.11 -2.12
N LYS A 381 -18.27 -11.53 -2.47
CA LYS A 381 -17.90 -12.93 -2.68
C LYS A 381 -16.79 -13.31 -1.73
N LEU A 382 -17.06 -14.24 -0.82
CA LEU A 382 -16.09 -14.74 0.13
C LEU A 382 -15.62 -16.13 -0.28
N THR A 383 -14.33 -16.28 -0.53
CA THR A 383 -13.72 -17.58 -0.77
C THR A 383 -13.09 -18.10 0.53
N LEU A 384 -13.53 -19.27 0.99
CA LEU A 384 -12.82 -20.03 2.03
C LEU A 384 -12.11 -21.23 1.42
N LEU A 385 -10.88 -21.45 1.86
CA LEU A 385 -10.08 -22.63 1.58
C LEU A 385 -10.11 -23.62 2.75
N GLU A 386 -9.77 -24.87 2.47
CA GLU A 386 -9.69 -25.96 3.46
C GLU A 386 -8.89 -25.54 4.71
N GLY A 387 -9.48 -25.69 5.90
CA GLY A 387 -8.87 -25.31 7.17
C GLY A 387 -9.09 -23.85 7.57
N GLU A 388 -9.67 -23.01 6.70
CA GLU A 388 -10.10 -21.66 7.06
C GLU A 388 -11.45 -21.66 7.77
N SER A 389 -11.62 -20.74 8.71
CA SER A 389 -12.89 -20.50 9.37
C SER A 389 -13.05 -19.04 9.77
N ILE A 390 -14.29 -18.57 9.75
CA ILE A 390 -14.68 -17.24 10.20
C ILE A 390 -15.55 -17.40 11.44
N SER A 391 -15.24 -16.62 12.47
CA SER A 391 -16.01 -16.55 13.71
C SER A 391 -16.13 -15.09 14.14
N GLY A 392 -17.31 -14.50 13.94
CA GLY A 392 -17.52 -13.07 14.11
C GLY A 392 -16.57 -12.26 13.23
N ALA A 393 -15.91 -11.26 13.83
CA ALA A 393 -15.04 -10.32 13.14
C ALA A 393 -13.59 -10.83 12.92
N THR A 394 -13.38 -12.15 12.96
CA THR A 394 -12.06 -12.75 12.72
C THR A 394 -12.13 -13.88 11.72
N ILE A 395 -11.05 -14.01 10.94
CA ILE A 395 -10.78 -15.16 10.08
C ILE A 395 -9.52 -15.87 10.60
N SER A 396 -9.62 -17.18 10.77
CA SER A 396 -8.51 -18.06 11.11
C SER A 396 -8.08 -18.79 9.84
N SER A 397 -6.82 -18.63 9.45
CA SER A 397 -6.30 -19.19 8.20
C SER A 397 -4.93 -19.83 8.40
N PRO A 398 -4.71 -21.08 7.93
CA PRO A 398 -3.38 -21.67 7.82
C PRO A 398 -2.63 -21.19 6.56
N TYR A 399 -3.22 -20.27 5.77
CA TYR A 399 -2.62 -19.85 4.51
C TYR A 399 -1.83 -18.55 4.65
N VAL A 400 -0.71 -18.50 3.94
CA VAL A 400 0.07 -17.29 3.69
C VAL A 400 0.00 -17.00 2.20
N ASP A 401 -0.51 -15.82 1.86
CA ASP A 401 -0.61 -15.39 0.47
C ASP A 401 0.75 -14.91 -0.03
N PHE A 402 1.09 -15.27 -1.28
CA PHE A 402 2.30 -14.81 -1.95
C PHE A 402 2.00 -14.43 -3.40
N ILE A 403 2.79 -13.48 -3.91
CA ILE A 403 2.69 -13.02 -5.30
C ILE A 403 3.47 -13.99 -6.19
N PHE A 404 2.86 -14.43 -7.26
CA PHE A 404 3.50 -15.21 -8.29
C PHE A 404 4.41 -14.31 -9.15
N GLU A 405 5.72 -14.51 -9.03
CA GLU A 405 6.73 -13.76 -9.78
C GLU A 405 7.77 -14.75 -10.33
N PRO A 406 7.51 -15.37 -11.49
CA PRO A 406 8.41 -16.36 -12.07
C PRO A 406 9.70 -15.68 -12.56
N ARG A 407 10.79 -15.81 -11.80
CA ARG A 407 12.11 -15.26 -12.17
C ARG A 407 12.87 -16.16 -13.14
N ILE A 408 12.72 -17.47 -12.98
CA ILE A 408 13.37 -18.51 -13.80
C ILE A 408 12.33 -19.60 -14.04
N ILE A 409 12.34 -20.16 -15.25
CA ILE A 409 11.53 -21.33 -15.61
C ILE A 409 12.51 -22.42 -16.02
N ASN A 410 12.68 -23.43 -15.18
CA ASN A 410 13.70 -24.48 -15.32
C ASN A 410 13.38 -25.43 -16.48
N SER A 411 12.10 -25.68 -16.73
CA SER A 411 11.66 -26.53 -17.84
C SER A 411 10.26 -26.16 -18.27
N VAL A 412 10.00 -26.37 -19.57
CA VAL A 412 8.69 -26.21 -20.20
C VAL A 412 8.44 -27.45 -21.04
N ALA A 413 7.42 -28.22 -20.69
CA ALA A 413 6.99 -29.42 -21.41
C ALA A 413 5.61 -29.17 -22.03
N ILE A 414 5.60 -28.82 -23.32
CA ILE A 414 4.38 -28.60 -24.09
C ILE A 414 3.85 -29.96 -24.54
N ASN A 415 2.69 -30.37 -24.03
CA ASN A 415 2.04 -31.62 -24.40
C ASN A 415 0.79 -31.33 -25.22
N THR A 416 0.86 -31.56 -26.52
CA THR A 416 -0.27 -31.38 -27.45
C THR A 416 -1.29 -32.51 -27.35
N THR A 417 -0.90 -33.69 -26.89
CA THR A 417 -1.78 -34.85 -26.69
C THR A 417 -2.74 -34.64 -25.52
N THR A 418 -2.25 -34.12 -24.39
CA THR A 418 -3.10 -33.76 -23.24
C THR A 418 -3.65 -32.34 -23.33
N GLY A 419 -3.16 -31.54 -24.29
CA GLY A 419 -3.57 -30.14 -24.47
C GLY A 419 -3.07 -29.20 -23.37
N ARG A 420 -1.99 -29.55 -22.69
CA ARG A 420 -1.47 -28.82 -21.50
C ARG A 420 0.02 -28.58 -21.61
N THR A 421 0.49 -27.49 -21.01
CA THR A 421 1.92 -27.22 -20.86
C THR A 421 2.28 -27.22 -19.38
N LEU A 422 3.24 -28.08 -19.01
CA LEU A 422 3.77 -28.19 -17.66
C LEU A 422 5.08 -27.41 -17.54
N MET A 423 5.25 -26.69 -16.45
CA MET A 423 6.42 -25.86 -16.18
C MET A 423 6.92 -26.06 -14.77
N TYR A 424 8.24 -25.99 -14.59
CA TYR A 424 8.90 -26.02 -13.29
C TYR A 424 9.53 -24.66 -13.01
N ILE A 425 9.10 -24.03 -11.92
CA ILE A 425 9.42 -22.65 -11.59
C ILE A 425 9.98 -22.64 -10.17
N PRO A 426 11.30 -22.46 -10.00
CA PRO A 426 11.89 -22.30 -8.67
C PRO A 426 11.25 -21.13 -7.92
N VAL A 427 10.88 -21.36 -6.67
CA VAL A 427 10.30 -20.32 -5.81
C VAL A 427 10.85 -20.38 -4.39
N THR A 428 10.78 -19.25 -3.70
CA THR A 428 10.93 -19.19 -2.25
C THR A 428 9.58 -18.89 -1.65
N LEU A 429 9.02 -19.89 -0.96
CA LEU A 429 7.73 -19.83 -0.31
C LEU A 429 7.85 -19.11 1.05
N PRO A 430 6.91 -18.23 1.43
CA PRO A 430 6.95 -17.57 2.74
C PRO A 430 6.61 -18.52 3.90
N GLY A 431 7.26 -18.30 5.04
CA GLY A 431 6.98 -19.00 6.30
C GLY A 431 7.48 -20.45 6.34
N SER A 432 7.19 -21.14 7.44
CA SER A 432 7.53 -22.54 7.62
C SER A 432 6.52 -23.46 6.94
N LEU A 433 7.03 -24.39 6.14
CA LEU A 433 6.18 -25.37 5.45
C LEU A 433 5.60 -26.39 6.44
N PRO A 434 4.37 -26.87 6.21
CA PRO A 434 3.79 -27.99 6.97
C PRO A 434 4.58 -29.29 6.76
N SER A 435 4.39 -30.25 7.67
CA SER A 435 5.02 -31.58 7.58
C SER A 435 4.60 -32.36 6.33
N ASP A 436 3.33 -32.24 5.94
CA ASP A 436 2.83 -32.68 4.65
C ASP A 436 2.91 -31.53 3.64
N THR A 437 3.88 -31.60 2.74
CA THR A 437 4.08 -30.59 1.68
C THR A 437 3.26 -30.87 0.42
N THR A 438 2.41 -31.90 0.43
CA THR A 438 1.55 -32.20 -0.70
C THR A 438 0.39 -31.21 -0.78
N ARG A 439 0.11 -30.67 -1.99
CA ARG A 439 -1.04 -29.77 -2.25
C ARG A 439 -1.10 -28.51 -1.39
N ILE A 440 0.05 -27.97 -1.02
CA ILE A 440 0.13 -26.78 -0.17
C ILE A 440 -0.19 -25.47 -0.90
N ILE A 441 -0.26 -25.45 -2.23
CA ILE A 441 -0.53 -24.25 -3.01
C ILE A 441 -1.99 -24.26 -3.48
N ARG A 442 -2.70 -23.17 -3.24
CA ARG A 442 -4.12 -22.99 -3.58
C ARG A 442 -4.35 -21.69 -4.34
N ASP A 443 -5.27 -21.74 -5.27
CA ASP A 443 -5.79 -20.57 -5.96
C ASP A 443 -7.19 -20.22 -5.44
N ARG A 444 -7.32 -19.06 -4.78
CA ARG A 444 -8.62 -18.57 -4.30
C ARG A 444 -9.59 -18.23 -5.43
N LYS A 445 -9.09 -17.88 -6.63
CA LYS A 445 -9.94 -17.61 -7.81
C LYS A 445 -10.50 -18.89 -8.42
N GLY A 446 -9.89 -20.04 -8.14
CA GLY A 446 -10.34 -21.35 -8.61
C GLY A 446 -10.06 -21.61 -10.09
N VAL A 447 -9.10 -20.91 -10.67
CA VAL A 447 -8.61 -21.15 -12.03
C VAL A 447 -7.66 -22.34 -12.05
N TYR A 448 -6.82 -22.46 -11.01
CA TYR A 448 -5.84 -23.54 -10.88
C TYR A 448 -6.23 -24.53 -9.78
N GLU A 449 -6.37 -25.80 -10.15
CA GLU A 449 -6.64 -26.87 -9.19
C GLU A 449 -5.37 -27.31 -8.45
N ALA A 450 -5.55 -27.83 -7.23
CA ALA A 450 -4.46 -28.32 -6.40
C ALA A 450 -4.15 -29.78 -6.74
N TYR A 451 -2.95 -30.03 -7.28
CA TYR A 451 -2.50 -31.37 -7.68
C TYR A 451 -1.44 -31.94 -6.72
N LEU A 452 -1.24 -33.26 -6.78
CA LEU A 452 -0.01 -33.87 -6.26
C LEU A 452 1.11 -33.68 -7.29
N PRO A 453 2.37 -33.55 -6.88
CA PRO A 453 3.50 -33.52 -7.82
C PRO A 453 3.49 -34.70 -8.80
N THR A 454 3.07 -35.89 -8.33
CA THR A 454 2.98 -37.11 -9.13
C THR A 454 1.79 -37.15 -10.09
N THR A 455 0.73 -36.35 -9.86
CA THR A 455 -0.51 -36.44 -10.66
C THR A 455 -0.75 -35.23 -11.56
N ILE A 456 -0.05 -34.11 -11.36
CA ILE A 456 -0.28 -32.88 -12.14
C ILE A 456 -0.03 -33.07 -13.64
N ALA A 457 0.94 -33.91 -14.02
CA ALA A 457 1.27 -34.20 -15.41
C ALA A 457 0.13 -34.92 -16.17
N GLY A 458 -0.67 -35.74 -15.46
CA GLY A 458 -1.77 -36.52 -16.03
C GLY A 458 -3.16 -35.91 -15.85
N GLY A 459 -3.28 -34.75 -15.22
CA GLY A 459 -4.56 -34.05 -15.01
C GLY A 459 -5.20 -33.51 -16.29
N THR A 460 -6.44 -33.05 -16.19
CA THR A 460 -7.23 -32.49 -17.31
C THR A 460 -7.50 -30.99 -17.21
N SER A 461 -7.31 -30.38 -16.04
CA SER A 461 -7.58 -28.96 -15.75
C SER A 461 -6.28 -28.14 -15.62
N ALA A 462 -6.34 -26.80 -15.62
CA ALA A 462 -5.18 -26.01 -15.18
C ALA A 462 -4.88 -26.32 -13.71
N GLY A 463 -3.61 -26.37 -13.33
CA GLY A 463 -3.23 -26.84 -12.01
C GLY A 463 -1.91 -26.28 -11.50
N ILE A 464 -1.77 -26.25 -10.19
CA ILE A 464 -0.55 -25.81 -9.52
C ILE A 464 -0.24 -26.73 -8.33
N THR A 465 1.03 -26.97 -8.08
CA THR A 465 1.51 -27.66 -6.88
C THR A 465 2.94 -27.26 -6.56
N TYR A 466 3.42 -27.65 -5.38
CA TYR A 466 4.79 -27.46 -4.95
C TYR A 466 5.48 -28.81 -4.85
N ASP A 467 6.65 -28.92 -5.48
CA ASP A 467 7.53 -30.07 -5.36
C ASP A 467 8.66 -29.72 -4.39
N ALA A 468 8.55 -30.24 -3.17
CA ALA A 468 9.54 -30.00 -2.11
C ALA A 468 10.92 -30.59 -2.43
N SER A 469 11.00 -31.60 -3.30
CA SER A 469 12.28 -32.21 -3.68
C SER A 469 13.11 -31.32 -4.61
N SER A 470 12.45 -30.51 -5.43
CA SER A 470 13.08 -29.57 -6.37
C SER A 470 12.97 -28.10 -5.95
N GLY A 471 12.29 -27.80 -4.84
CA GLY A 471 12.06 -26.44 -4.37
C GLY A 471 11.31 -25.57 -5.38
N SER A 472 10.45 -26.17 -6.20
CA SER A 472 9.84 -25.53 -7.36
C SER A 472 8.32 -25.68 -7.38
N LEU A 473 7.63 -24.67 -7.91
CA LEU A 473 6.24 -24.80 -8.32
C LEU A 473 6.17 -25.58 -9.63
N MET A 474 5.29 -26.56 -9.67
CA MET A 474 4.86 -27.22 -10.89
C MET A 474 3.55 -26.55 -11.34
N LEU A 475 3.59 -25.83 -12.45
CA LEU A 475 2.44 -25.12 -13.01
C LEU A 475 2.01 -25.78 -14.31
N ALA A 476 0.76 -26.17 -14.40
CA ALA A 476 0.14 -26.69 -15.61
C ALA A 476 -0.90 -25.72 -16.15
N VAL A 477 -0.66 -25.19 -17.34
CA VAL A 477 -1.59 -24.29 -18.06
C VAL A 477 -2.24 -25.04 -19.22
N LEU A 478 -3.47 -24.67 -19.58
CA LEU A 478 -4.14 -25.22 -20.75
C LEU A 478 -3.58 -24.56 -22.01
N ASN A 479 -3.23 -25.35 -23.03
CA ASN A 479 -2.72 -24.83 -24.31
C ASN A 479 -3.77 -23.95 -25.00
N SER A 480 -5.06 -24.27 -24.83
CA SER A 480 -6.17 -23.45 -25.32
C SER A 480 -6.24 -22.07 -24.68
N ALA A 481 -5.85 -21.93 -23.41
CA ALA A 481 -5.81 -20.63 -22.73
C ALA A 481 -4.64 -19.76 -23.27
N VAL A 482 -3.50 -20.39 -23.55
CA VAL A 482 -2.32 -19.71 -24.14
C VAL A 482 -2.66 -19.17 -25.53
N THR A 483 -3.28 -19.98 -26.39
CA THR A 483 -3.65 -19.54 -27.75
C THR A 483 -4.80 -18.55 -27.75
N ALA A 484 -5.79 -18.69 -26.86
CA ALA A 484 -6.87 -17.72 -26.71
C ALA A 484 -6.37 -16.34 -26.25
N ALA A 485 -5.29 -16.31 -25.48
CA ALA A 485 -4.61 -15.08 -25.07
C ALA A 485 -3.68 -14.49 -26.18
N GLY A 486 -3.60 -15.12 -27.35
CA GLY A 486 -2.84 -14.62 -28.51
C GLY A 486 -1.37 -15.02 -28.54
N TYR A 487 -0.96 -16.00 -27.73
CA TYR A 487 0.42 -16.50 -27.69
C TYR A 487 0.56 -17.81 -28.48
N GLU A 488 1.67 -17.96 -29.20
CA GLU A 488 1.98 -19.21 -29.90
C GLU A 488 2.36 -20.34 -28.94
N LEU A 489 2.00 -21.58 -29.28
CA LEU A 489 2.38 -22.78 -28.53
C LEU A 489 3.84 -23.20 -28.80
N THR A 490 4.76 -22.30 -28.49
CA THR A 490 6.20 -22.53 -28.48
C THR A 490 6.73 -22.28 -27.06
N THR A 491 7.92 -22.78 -26.72
CA THR A 491 8.53 -22.53 -25.41
C THR A 491 8.60 -21.03 -25.09
N ALA A 492 9.03 -20.22 -26.06
CA ALA A 492 9.08 -18.76 -25.90
C ALA A 492 7.68 -18.13 -25.74
N GLY A 493 6.69 -18.59 -26.51
CA GLY A 493 5.32 -18.09 -26.43
C GLY A 493 4.64 -18.42 -25.09
N VAL A 494 4.80 -19.64 -24.59
CA VAL A 494 4.25 -20.04 -23.28
C VAL A 494 4.94 -19.30 -22.13
N ILE A 495 6.28 -19.15 -22.18
CA ILE A 495 7.01 -18.35 -21.19
C ILE A 495 6.47 -16.92 -21.18
N LYS A 496 6.27 -16.33 -22.36
CA LYS A 496 5.72 -14.98 -22.47
C LYS A 496 4.32 -14.87 -21.86
N TYR A 497 3.42 -15.83 -22.15
CA TYR A 497 2.09 -15.91 -21.53
C TYR A 497 2.16 -15.96 -20.01
N VAL A 498 3.04 -16.80 -19.44
CA VAL A 498 3.18 -16.91 -17.98
C VAL A 498 3.70 -15.62 -17.36
N VAL A 499 4.73 -15.02 -17.98
CA VAL A 499 5.33 -13.78 -17.47
C VAL A 499 4.38 -12.59 -17.63
N SER A 500 3.57 -12.51 -18.69
CA SER A 500 2.65 -11.39 -18.92
C SER A 500 1.33 -11.54 -18.17
N GLU A 501 0.71 -12.72 -18.21
CA GLU A 501 -0.67 -12.92 -17.73
C GLU A 501 -0.74 -13.37 -16.27
N LEU A 502 0.30 -14.06 -15.77
CA LEU A 502 0.30 -14.69 -14.46
C LEU A 502 1.18 -13.97 -13.43
N THR A 503 2.18 -13.20 -13.86
CA THR A 503 2.97 -12.38 -12.94
C THR A 503 2.07 -11.42 -12.18
N GLY A 504 2.26 -11.31 -10.87
CA GLY A 504 1.45 -10.46 -10.01
C GLY A 504 0.14 -11.11 -9.52
N LYS A 505 -0.22 -12.30 -10.00
CA LYS A 505 -1.36 -13.06 -9.43
C LYS A 505 -0.98 -13.56 -8.03
N VAL A 506 -1.98 -13.68 -7.15
CA VAL A 506 -1.78 -14.10 -5.76
C VAL A 506 -2.21 -15.57 -5.62
N PHE A 507 -1.33 -16.39 -5.04
CA PHE A 507 -1.63 -17.74 -4.59
C PHE A 507 -1.52 -17.83 -3.07
N SER A 508 -2.19 -18.82 -2.50
CA SER A 508 -2.20 -19.08 -1.05
C SER A 508 -1.44 -20.35 -0.75
N GLN A 509 -0.48 -20.27 0.16
CA GLN A 509 0.34 -21.40 0.60
C GLN A 509 -0.05 -21.84 2.01
N ILE A 510 -0.28 -23.13 2.23
CA ILE A 510 -0.44 -23.69 3.57
C ILE A 510 0.88 -23.55 4.35
N SER A 511 0.80 -22.99 5.55
CA SER A 511 1.87 -22.86 6.54
C SER A 511 1.70 -23.89 7.66
N SER A 512 2.77 -24.18 8.40
CA SER A 512 2.70 -24.97 9.63
C SER A 512 1.98 -24.26 10.78
N THR A 513 1.63 -22.98 10.62
CA THR A 513 1.02 -22.15 11.65
C THR A 513 -0.27 -21.51 11.14
N THR A 514 -1.33 -21.60 11.95
CA THR A 514 -2.59 -20.90 11.70
C THR A 514 -2.56 -19.52 12.33
N VAL A 515 -2.89 -18.49 11.56
CA VAL A 515 -2.93 -17.10 12.01
C VAL A 515 -4.39 -16.64 12.05
N THR A 516 -4.74 -15.91 13.12
CA THR A 516 -6.03 -15.23 13.23
C THR A 516 -5.87 -13.77 12.84
N GLN A 517 -6.77 -13.31 11.99
CA GLN A 517 -6.75 -11.99 11.35
C GLN A 517 -8.12 -11.30 11.51
N VAL A 518 -8.12 -9.97 11.43
CA VAL A 518 -9.34 -9.17 11.42
C VAL A 518 -10.10 -9.43 10.12
N PHE A 519 -11.41 -9.55 10.23
CA PHE A 519 -12.32 -9.79 9.14
C PHE A 519 -13.57 -8.92 9.30
N CYS A 520 -14.00 -8.25 8.23
CA CYS A 520 -15.24 -7.50 8.24
C CYS A 520 -16.41 -8.47 8.03
N ASN A 521 -17.14 -8.77 9.09
CA ASN A 521 -18.26 -9.70 9.07
C ASN A 521 -19.63 -9.02 8.90
N LEU A 522 -19.63 -7.76 8.47
CA LEU A 522 -20.82 -6.96 8.23
C LEU A 522 -20.89 -6.61 6.74
N PHE A 523 -22.06 -6.77 6.14
CA PHE A 523 -22.29 -6.51 4.72
C PHE A 523 -23.55 -5.68 4.55
N LYS A 524 -23.41 -4.46 4.02
CA LYS A 524 -24.55 -3.56 3.75
C LYS A 524 -25.20 -3.92 2.42
N LEU A 525 -26.52 -3.93 2.39
CA LEU A 525 -27.35 -4.44 1.30
C LEU A 525 -28.41 -3.40 0.92
N ALA A 526 -28.66 -3.28 -0.38
CA ALA A 526 -29.73 -2.43 -0.91
C ALA A 526 -31.13 -3.03 -0.63
N PRO A 527 -32.19 -2.21 -0.62
CA PRO A 527 -33.57 -2.70 -0.57
C PRO A 527 -33.89 -3.64 -1.74
N GLY A 528 -34.80 -4.58 -1.53
CA GLY A 528 -35.28 -5.51 -2.55
C GLY A 528 -34.86 -6.96 -2.29
N ALA A 529 -34.72 -7.75 -3.36
CA ALA A 529 -34.37 -9.15 -3.27
C ALA A 529 -32.93 -9.34 -2.77
N VAL A 530 -32.76 -10.16 -1.73
CA VAL A 530 -31.46 -10.51 -1.17
C VAL A 530 -31.31 -12.02 -1.18
N THR A 531 -30.15 -12.50 -1.62
CA THR A 531 -29.80 -13.92 -1.62
C THR A 531 -28.42 -14.16 -1.00
N VAL A 532 -28.29 -15.28 -0.30
CA VAL A 532 -27.02 -15.78 0.21
C VAL A 532 -26.90 -17.21 -0.29
N THR A 533 -25.87 -17.46 -1.11
CA THR A 533 -25.67 -18.76 -1.74
C THR A 533 -24.23 -19.22 -1.61
N THR A 534 -24.04 -20.53 -1.52
CA THR A 534 -22.71 -21.14 -1.60
C THR A 534 -22.55 -21.85 -2.94
N ASP A 535 -21.40 -21.63 -3.56
CA ASP A 535 -21.02 -22.27 -4.80
C ASP A 535 -19.67 -22.99 -4.67
N GLY A 536 -19.44 -23.92 -5.60
CA GLY A 536 -18.32 -24.85 -5.58
C GLY A 536 -18.32 -25.72 -6.84
N ASN A 537 -17.16 -26.29 -7.15
CA ASN A 537 -16.97 -27.03 -8.41
C ASN A 537 -17.76 -28.34 -8.40
N ALA A 538 -17.83 -29.01 -7.25
CA ALA A 538 -18.71 -30.15 -7.00
C ALA A 538 -19.87 -29.79 -6.05
N ALA A 539 -20.94 -30.59 -6.05
CA ALA A 539 -22.05 -30.42 -5.10
C ALA A 539 -21.58 -30.51 -3.63
N THR A 540 -20.55 -31.32 -3.36
CA THR A 540 -19.93 -31.42 -2.03
C THR A 540 -19.25 -30.12 -1.62
N ASP A 541 -18.60 -29.39 -2.54
CA ASP A 541 -17.87 -28.15 -2.25
C ASP A 541 -18.78 -27.01 -1.76
N LYS A 542 -20.09 -27.12 -2.02
CA LYS A 542 -21.10 -26.13 -1.58
C LYS A 542 -21.46 -26.28 -0.10
N VAL A 543 -21.08 -27.39 0.53
CA VAL A 543 -21.51 -27.76 1.87
C VAL A 543 -20.71 -26.99 2.94
N VAL A 544 -21.40 -26.25 3.81
CA VAL A 544 -20.79 -25.41 4.84
C VAL A 544 -21.52 -25.51 6.17
N THR A 545 -20.88 -25.01 7.23
CA THR A 545 -21.58 -24.53 8.42
C THR A 545 -21.58 -23.01 8.41
N LEU A 546 -22.77 -22.40 8.30
CA LEU A 546 -22.95 -20.95 8.25
C LEU A 546 -24.02 -20.52 9.24
N THR A 547 -23.76 -19.45 9.99
CA THR A 547 -24.77 -18.72 10.75
C THR A 547 -24.60 -17.22 10.54
N GLY A 548 -25.70 -16.50 10.36
CA GLY A 548 -25.70 -15.05 10.26
C GLY A 548 -27.12 -14.48 10.39
N SER A 549 -27.22 -13.18 10.64
CA SER A 549 -28.49 -12.48 10.86
C SER A 549 -28.57 -11.24 9.99
N PHE A 550 -29.76 -10.92 9.49
CA PHE A 550 -30.04 -9.68 8.79
C PHE A 550 -30.65 -8.67 9.75
N TYR A 551 -30.13 -7.45 9.70
CA TYR A 551 -30.66 -6.33 10.44
C TYR A 551 -31.13 -5.25 9.47
N GLY A 552 -32.39 -4.88 9.55
CA GLY A 552 -32.92 -3.71 8.88
C GLY A 552 -32.65 -2.46 9.69
N PRO A 553 -32.81 -1.27 9.09
CA PRO A 553 -32.86 -0.02 9.79
C PRO A 553 -33.71 -0.19 11.03
N LYS A 554 -33.26 0.44 12.10
CA LYS A 554 -34.12 0.70 13.25
C LYS A 554 -35.44 1.20 12.70
N MET A 555 -36.51 0.45 12.98
CA MET A 555 -37.85 0.78 12.52
C MET A 555 -38.19 2.16 13.06
N THR A 556 -37.97 3.18 12.24
CA THR A 556 -38.58 4.48 12.34
C THR A 556 -39.81 4.35 11.49
N THR A 557 -40.96 4.29 12.12
CA THR A 557 -42.22 4.30 11.38
C THR A 557 -42.37 5.64 10.67
N ASP A 558 -42.07 5.63 9.37
CA ASP A 558 -42.39 6.63 8.34
C ASP A 558 -43.85 7.11 8.48
N GLU A 559 -44.23 8.36 8.21
CA GLU A 559 -43.78 9.24 7.14
C GLU A 559 -43.58 10.67 7.68
N LEU A 560 -42.44 11.28 7.35
CA LEU A 560 -42.14 12.70 7.58
C LEU A 560 -42.10 13.21 9.03
N THR A 561 -42.12 12.37 10.06
CA THR A 561 -41.89 12.84 11.43
C THR A 561 -41.45 11.71 12.35
N THR A 562 -40.68 12.05 13.38
CA THR A 562 -40.12 11.24 14.49
C THR A 562 -41.13 10.35 15.28
N TYR A 563 -42.36 10.14 14.79
CA TYR A 563 -43.50 9.56 15.48
C TYR A 563 -44.51 8.85 14.56
N ARG A 564 -45.27 7.87 15.06
CA ARG A 564 -46.50 7.34 14.46
C ARG A 564 -47.67 8.32 14.61
N ARG A 565 -48.45 8.52 13.55
CA ARG A 565 -49.55 9.47 13.52
C ARG A 565 -50.90 8.77 13.62
N TYR A 566 -51.71 9.17 14.59
CA TYR A 566 -53.11 8.78 14.75
C TYR A 566 -53.99 10.04 14.67
N GLU A 567 -55.22 9.91 14.19
CA GLU A 567 -56.12 11.05 14.02
C GLU A 567 -57.51 10.74 14.53
N THR A 568 -58.16 11.74 15.12
CA THR A 568 -59.57 11.69 15.51
C THR A 568 -60.24 13.03 15.31
N THR A 569 -61.57 13.05 15.22
CA THR A 569 -62.36 14.27 15.14
C THR A 569 -63.41 14.26 16.24
N ILE A 570 -63.47 15.34 17.00
CA ILE A 570 -64.38 15.48 18.14
C ILE A 570 -65.32 16.65 17.85
N ARG A 571 -66.62 16.45 18.11
CA ARG A 571 -67.66 17.42 17.80
C ARG A 571 -68.43 17.82 19.06
N ASN A 572 -68.57 19.12 19.29
CA ASN A 572 -69.50 19.68 20.25
C ASN A 572 -70.87 19.83 19.59
N ASN A 573 -71.81 18.94 19.90
CA ASN A 573 -73.17 18.99 19.36
C ASN A 573 -74.11 19.91 20.15
N THR A 574 -73.61 20.61 21.18
CA THR A 574 -74.43 21.49 22.01
C THR A 574 -74.47 22.92 21.46
N GLY A 575 -75.49 23.70 21.87
CA GLY A 575 -75.66 25.11 21.50
C GLY A 575 -74.77 26.10 22.25
N TYR A 576 -73.83 25.62 23.08
CA TYR A 576 -72.95 26.45 23.89
C TYR A 576 -71.50 25.95 23.79
N ALA A 577 -70.52 26.82 24.02
CA ALA A 577 -69.12 26.40 24.11
C ALA A 577 -68.90 25.49 25.33
N THR A 578 -68.00 24.52 25.24
CA THR A 578 -67.78 23.57 26.34
C THR A 578 -67.12 24.22 27.56
N GLY A 579 -66.43 25.35 27.39
CA GLY A 579 -65.44 25.83 28.35
C GLY A 579 -64.21 24.92 28.33
N LEU A 580 -63.17 25.28 29.11
CA LEU A 580 -61.99 24.44 29.26
C LEU A 580 -62.37 23.14 30.00
N ARG A 581 -62.51 22.04 29.26
CA ARG A 581 -62.96 20.74 29.80
C ARG A 581 -62.10 19.59 29.28
N PRO A 582 -62.06 18.45 30.01
CA PRO A 582 -61.36 17.27 29.54
C PRO A 582 -61.96 16.72 28.24
N VAL A 583 -61.09 16.50 27.27
CA VAL A 583 -61.38 15.79 26.02
C VAL A 583 -60.69 14.43 26.10
N ARG A 584 -61.47 13.36 25.96
CA ARG A 584 -61.01 11.96 26.04
C ARG A 584 -60.82 11.39 24.64
N ILE A 585 -59.59 10.98 24.33
CA ILE A 585 -59.25 10.33 23.07
C ILE A 585 -58.95 8.86 23.35
N LYS A 586 -59.84 7.96 22.92
CA LYS A 586 -59.60 6.51 23.06
C LYS A 586 -58.50 6.06 22.10
N CYS A 587 -57.48 5.42 22.66
CA CYS A 587 -56.28 5.03 21.94
C CYS A 587 -56.01 3.54 22.11
N ARG A 588 -55.40 2.94 21.08
CA ARG A 588 -54.87 1.58 21.13
C ARG A 588 -53.55 1.52 20.36
N PHE A 589 -52.51 0.97 20.98
CA PHE A 589 -51.17 0.88 20.42
C PHE A 589 -50.68 -0.58 20.38
N GLY A 590 -49.71 -0.86 19.51
CA GLY A 590 -49.00 -2.13 19.48
C GLY A 590 -48.04 -2.30 20.66
N ALA A 591 -47.59 -3.53 20.91
CA ALA A 591 -46.58 -3.79 21.94
C ALA A 591 -45.26 -3.08 21.60
N GLY A 592 -44.65 -2.43 22.59
CA GLY A 592 -43.42 -1.65 22.48
C GLY A 592 -43.55 -0.34 21.68
N GLU A 593 -44.76 -0.02 21.18
CA GLU A 593 -44.95 1.12 20.28
C GLU A 593 -44.83 2.46 21.01
N VAL A 594 -45.44 2.56 22.18
CA VAL A 594 -45.45 3.75 23.02
C VAL A 594 -45.00 3.32 24.42
N PRO A 595 -43.73 3.53 24.78
CA PRO A 595 -43.21 3.09 26.08
C PRO A 595 -43.97 3.67 27.27
N ASN A 596 -44.32 4.96 27.21
CA ASN A 596 -45.11 5.64 28.23
C ASN A 596 -45.81 6.89 27.64
N ASP A 597 -46.60 7.58 28.44
CA ASP A 597 -47.41 8.72 27.98
C ASP A 597 -46.58 9.97 27.61
N ARG A 598 -45.34 10.10 28.10
CA ARG A 598 -44.41 11.16 27.67
C ARG A 598 -43.92 10.99 26.24
N CYS A 599 -44.11 9.82 25.66
CA CYS A 599 -43.85 9.57 24.25
C CYS A 599 -45.01 10.02 23.34
N LEU A 600 -46.06 10.64 23.87
CA LEU A 600 -47.21 11.14 23.11
C LEU A 600 -47.20 12.67 23.01
N VAL A 601 -47.54 13.21 21.84
CA VAL A 601 -47.81 14.64 21.62
C VAL A 601 -49.13 14.77 20.89
N VAL A 602 -50.07 15.57 21.41
CA VAL A 602 -51.35 15.83 20.75
C VAL A 602 -51.34 17.21 20.12
N THR A 603 -51.68 17.30 18.84
CA THR A 603 -51.84 18.57 18.13
C THR A 603 -53.19 18.70 17.46
N ASP A 604 -53.70 19.93 17.27
CA ASP A 604 -54.80 20.16 16.34
C ASP A 604 -54.32 20.37 14.90
N ALA A 605 -55.25 20.60 13.96
CA ALA A 605 -54.95 20.86 12.57
C ALA A 605 -54.14 22.16 12.33
N ALA A 606 -54.15 23.10 13.27
CA ALA A 606 -53.35 24.33 13.23
C ALA A 606 -51.93 24.13 13.81
N GLY A 607 -51.64 22.95 14.36
CA GLY A 607 -50.36 22.63 14.98
C GLY A 607 -50.24 23.02 16.45
N THR A 608 -51.33 23.47 17.09
CA THR A 608 -51.34 23.79 18.52
C THR A 608 -51.10 22.52 19.33
N VAL A 609 -50.12 22.51 20.22
CA VAL A 609 -49.80 21.36 21.08
C VAL A 609 -50.63 21.41 22.36
N TYR A 610 -51.24 20.28 22.73
CA TYR A 610 -52.01 20.11 23.95
C TYR A 610 -51.24 19.20 24.92
N PRO A 611 -51.00 19.63 26.18
CA PRO A 611 -50.53 18.72 27.22
C PRO A 611 -51.50 17.55 27.34
N CYS A 612 -50.95 16.34 27.30
CA CYS A 612 -51.73 15.11 27.37
C CYS A 612 -51.24 14.22 28.50
N GLN A 613 -52.14 13.40 29.03
CA GLN A 613 -51.83 12.43 30.08
C GLN A 613 -52.62 11.15 29.85
N TRP A 614 -51.97 10.00 30.03
CA TRP A 614 -52.62 8.71 29.86
C TRP A 614 -53.45 8.34 31.08
N ALA A 615 -54.69 7.97 30.84
CA ALA A 615 -55.57 7.36 31.82
C ALA A 615 -55.79 5.90 31.41
N GLY A 616 -55.29 4.98 32.24
CA GLY A 616 -55.46 3.55 32.01
C GLY A 616 -56.92 3.10 32.11
N GLU A 617 -57.25 2.01 31.44
CA GLU A 617 -58.50 1.26 31.62
C GLU A 617 -58.28 0.08 32.59
N PRO A 618 -58.88 0.09 33.79
CA PRO A 618 -58.89 -1.09 34.65
C PRO A 618 -59.75 -2.20 34.03
N ASP A 619 -59.43 -3.47 34.33
CA ASP A 619 -60.28 -4.60 33.94
C ASP A 619 -61.66 -4.47 34.62
N PHE A 620 -62.74 -4.63 33.84
CA PHE A 620 -64.11 -4.61 34.34
C PHE A 620 -64.36 -5.66 35.45
N ASN A 621 -63.54 -6.71 35.50
CA ASN A 621 -63.53 -7.69 36.58
C ASN A 621 -62.26 -7.54 37.44
N PRO A 622 -62.32 -6.77 38.54
CA PRO A 622 -61.16 -6.54 39.41
C PRO A 622 -60.59 -7.83 40.03
N ARG A 623 -61.35 -8.95 40.06
CA ARG A 623 -60.86 -10.24 40.56
C ARG A 623 -59.81 -10.91 39.65
N ARG A 624 -59.68 -10.48 38.39
CA ARG A 624 -58.71 -11.04 37.45
C ARG A 624 -57.31 -10.48 37.64
N GLY A 625 -57.16 -9.36 38.35
CA GLY A 625 -55.86 -8.71 38.60
C GLY A 625 -55.11 -8.36 37.31
N ARG A 626 -55.80 -8.21 36.18
CA ARG A 626 -55.18 -7.87 34.89
C ARG A 626 -55.31 -6.37 34.65
N ASN A 627 -54.21 -5.72 34.29
CA ASN A 627 -54.24 -4.37 33.77
C ASN A 627 -54.34 -4.44 32.25
N LEU A 628 -55.43 -3.95 31.66
CA LEU A 628 -55.62 -3.94 30.20
C LEU A 628 -54.96 -2.72 29.55
N SER A 629 -54.48 -1.78 30.36
CA SER A 629 -53.88 -0.52 29.92
C SER A 629 -52.48 -0.66 29.34
N TYR A 630 -51.77 -1.70 29.73
CA TYR A 630 -50.37 -1.94 29.37
C TYR A 630 -50.17 -3.34 28.82
N TRP A 631 -49.14 -3.50 28.00
CA TRP A 631 -48.64 -4.80 27.55
C TRP A 631 -47.74 -5.41 28.63
N GLY A 632 -47.27 -6.65 28.41
CA GLY A 632 -46.38 -7.33 29.36
C GLY A 632 -44.98 -6.72 29.49
N ASP A 633 -44.62 -5.80 28.60
CA ASP A 633 -43.39 -5.00 28.59
C ASP A 633 -43.61 -3.58 29.15
N ASP A 634 -44.73 -3.34 29.83
CA ASP A 634 -45.18 -2.06 30.39
C ASP A 634 -45.47 -0.95 29.36
N SER A 635 -45.38 -1.22 28.06
CA SER A 635 -45.77 -0.26 27.02
C SER A 635 -47.30 -0.05 26.98
N LEU A 636 -47.74 1.12 26.53
CA LEU A 636 -49.17 1.45 26.45
C LEU A 636 -49.90 0.51 25.48
N ARG A 637 -51.07 0.01 25.90
CA ARG A 637 -51.89 -0.94 25.13
C ARG A 637 -53.20 -0.35 24.67
N SER A 638 -54.12 -0.08 25.60
CA SER A 638 -55.45 0.47 25.32
C SER A 638 -55.92 1.31 26.50
N GLY A 639 -56.36 2.53 26.23
CA GLY A 639 -56.76 3.46 27.28
C GLY A 639 -57.25 4.78 26.71
N GLU A 640 -57.37 5.76 27.59
CA GLU A 640 -57.83 7.10 27.24
C GLU A 640 -56.66 8.10 27.36
N LEU A 641 -56.42 8.86 26.31
CA LEU A 641 -55.52 10.01 26.36
C LEU A 641 -56.35 11.26 26.64
N LEU A 642 -56.08 11.92 27.75
CA LEU A 642 -56.77 13.13 28.18
C LEU A 642 -56.03 14.37 27.69
N ILE A 643 -56.77 15.39 27.26
CA ILE A 643 -56.30 16.78 27.03
C ILE A 643 -57.35 17.76 27.59
N LEU A 644 -56.98 19.03 27.80
CA LEU A 644 -57.94 20.10 28.10
C LEU A 644 -58.13 21.00 26.87
N ASP A 645 -59.37 21.22 26.45
CA ASP A 645 -59.68 22.18 25.38
C ASP A 645 -61.08 22.81 25.55
N ASN A 646 -61.32 23.92 24.84
CA ASN A 646 -62.61 24.60 24.75
C ASN A 646 -63.15 24.55 23.32
N LEU A 647 -64.19 23.74 23.09
CA LEU A 647 -64.85 23.61 21.78
C LEU A 647 -66.06 24.54 21.69
N ALA A 648 -66.08 25.41 20.67
CA ALA A 648 -67.22 26.28 20.38
C ALA A 648 -68.51 25.49 20.10
N ALA A 649 -69.66 26.15 20.25
CA ALA A 649 -70.98 25.57 19.98
C ALA A 649 -71.05 25.02 18.54
N GLY A 650 -71.50 23.77 18.36
CA GLY A 650 -71.64 23.13 17.05
C GLY A 650 -70.34 22.73 16.33
N ALA A 651 -69.16 23.06 16.88
CA ALA A 651 -67.88 22.90 16.20
C ALA A 651 -67.37 21.45 16.17
N ALA A 652 -66.70 21.07 15.08
CA ALA A 652 -65.91 19.85 14.98
C ALA A 652 -64.43 20.20 14.89
N LYS A 653 -63.58 19.55 15.68
CA LYS A 653 -62.14 19.78 15.73
C LYS A 653 -61.38 18.48 15.55
N LYS A 654 -60.39 18.49 14.66
CA LYS A 654 -59.49 17.36 14.39
C LYS A 654 -58.28 17.42 15.32
N TYR A 655 -57.98 16.29 15.95
CA TYR A 655 -56.77 16.09 16.74
C TYR A 655 -55.89 15.03 16.09
N VAL A 656 -54.60 15.24 16.19
CA VAL A 656 -53.54 14.36 15.72
C VAL A 656 -52.73 13.94 16.93
N VAL A 657 -52.72 12.64 17.22
CA VAL A 657 -51.89 12.03 18.28
C VAL A 657 -50.62 11.51 17.63
N LYS A 658 -49.49 11.98 18.13
CA LYS A 658 -48.15 11.71 17.63
C LYS A 658 -47.44 10.80 18.64
N ALA A 659 -47.21 9.55 18.28
CA ALA A 659 -46.62 8.51 19.13
C ALA A 659 -45.15 8.26 18.79
N TYR A 660 -44.26 8.73 19.65
CA TYR A 660 -42.81 8.66 19.48
C TYR A 660 -42.24 7.39 20.13
N PRO A 661 -41.09 6.89 19.67
CA PRO A 661 -40.39 5.79 20.35
C PRO A 661 -39.61 6.25 21.60
N THR A 662 -39.46 7.56 21.80
CA THR A 662 -38.73 8.18 22.92
C THR A 662 -39.57 9.28 23.55
N GLU A 663 -39.33 9.57 24.83
CA GLU A 663 -40.02 10.65 25.54
C GLU A 663 -39.79 12.01 24.85
N GLN A 664 -40.85 12.79 24.69
CA GLN A 664 -40.85 14.11 24.06
C GLN A 664 -40.94 15.26 25.09
N SER A 665 -41.32 14.93 26.32
CA SER A 665 -41.42 15.88 27.42
C SER A 665 -40.50 15.44 28.56
N ALA A 666 -39.55 16.31 28.91
CA ALA A 666 -38.65 16.10 30.05
C ALA A 666 -39.25 16.59 31.39
N SER A 667 -40.49 17.09 31.39
CA SER A 667 -41.08 17.69 32.58
C SER A 667 -41.47 16.61 33.59
N LEU A 668 -40.74 16.59 34.72
CA LEU A 668 -41.14 15.88 35.92
C LEU A 668 -42.18 16.74 36.65
N TYR A 669 -43.42 16.28 36.70
CA TYR A 669 -44.45 16.88 37.55
C TYR A 669 -44.27 16.32 38.96
N SER A 670 -44.21 17.22 39.93
CA SER A 670 -44.19 16.90 41.35
C SER A 670 -45.20 17.79 42.04
N ARG A 671 -46.48 17.51 41.77
CA ARG A 671 -47.61 18.19 42.42
C ARG A 671 -47.91 17.61 43.78
N THR A 672 -47.35 16.44 44.07
CA THR A 672 -47.40 15.79 45.38
C THR A 672 -46.20 16.20 46.23
N VAL A 673 -46.45 16.82 47.38
CA VAL A 673 -45.43 17.17 48.37
C VAL A 673 -45.74 16.45 49.66
N ARG A 674 -44.78 15.72 50.21
CA ARG A 674 -44.92 15.13 51.54
C ARG A 674 -44.74 16.23 52.59
N GLU A 675 -45.81 16.58 53.31
CA GLU A 675 -45.80 17.61 54.35
C GLU A 675 -45.29 17.04 55.68
N SER A 676 -45.56 15.77 55.98
CA SER A 676 -45.11 15.09 57.20
C SER A 676 -44.96 13.58 57.02
N SER A 677 -44.56 12.85 58.07
CA SER A 677 -44.58 11.39 58.05
C SER A 677 -45.98 10.83 57.80
N THR A 678 -47.02 11.56 58.21
CA THR A 678 -48.43 11.18 58.12
C THR A 678 -49.18 11.88 57.00
N SER A 679 -48.68 12.95 56.38
CA SER A 679 -49.47 13.73 55.41
C SER A 679 -48.72 14.05 54.12
N PHE A 680 -49.47 14.11 53.03
CA PHE A 680 -49.02 14.69 51.77
C PHE A 680 -50.09 15.60 51.16
N LEU A 681 -49.62 16.58 50.40
CA LEU A 681 -50.39 17.61 49.72
C LEU A 681 -50.30 17.37 48.21
N VAL A 682 -51.42 17.46 47.52
CA VAL A 682 -51.51 17.56 46.06
C VAL A 682 -51.91 18.99 45.72
N THR A 683 -51.13 19.68 44.89
CA THR A 683 -51.43 21.04 44.43
C THR A 683 -51.70 21.04 42.93
N ALA A 684 -52.91 21.41 42.53
CA ALA A 684 -53.29 21.61 41.14
C ALA A 684 -52.78 22.97 40.62
N ASP A 685 -52.70 23.11 39.30
CA ASP A 685 -52.17 24.32 38.66
C ASP A 685 -53.04 25.56 38.87
N ASP A 686 -54.33 25.40 39.20
CA ASP A 686 -55.23 26.50 39.57
C ASP A 686 -55.06 26.95 41.04
N GLY A 687 -54.07 26.40 41.75
CA GLY A 687 -53.81 26.67 43.16
C GLY A 687 -54.68 25.86 44.11
N THR A 688 -55.56 25.00 43.60
CA THR A 688 -56.35 24.09 44.43
C THR A 688 -55.43 23.09 45.14
N GLN A 689 -55.54 23.02 46.46
CA GLN A 689 -54.72 22.16 47.31
C GLN A 689 -55.57 21.08 47.97
N VAL A 690 -55.25 19.80 47.77
CA VAL A 690 -55.90 18.67 48.43
C VAL A 690 -54.89 17.96 49.34
N ARG A 691 -55.20 17.83 50.64
CA ARG A 691 -54.34 17.10 51.59
C ARG A 691 -54.90 15.74 51.95
N PHE A 692 -53.98 14.80 52.02
CA PHE A 692 -54.18 13.42 52.43
C PHE A 692 -53.41 13.17 53.73
N ASP A 693 -53.97 12.38 54.65
CA ASP A 693 -53.31 12.05 55.91
C ASP A 693 -53.52 10.58 56.30
N SER A 694 -52.49 9.90 56.80
CA SER A 694 -52.56 8.55 57.33
C SER A 694 -53.51 8.46 58.52
N VAL A 695 -53.63 9.53 59.32
CA VAL A 695 -54.59 9.67 60.43
C VAL A 695 -56.03 9.77 59.92
N VAL A 696 -56.26 9.93 58.61
CA VAL A 696 -57.58 9.72 57.99
C VAL A 696 -57.61 8.57 56.99
N GLY A 697 -56.63 7.66 57.04
CA GLY A 697 -56.57 6.48 56.18
C GLY A 697 -56.06 6.80 54.77
N TRP A 698 -55.22 7.84 54.64
CA TRP A 698 -54.76 8.41 53.37
C TRP A 698 -55.91 8.83 52.45
N LEU A 699 -56.96 9.42 53.03
CA LEU A 699 -58.08 10.02 52.29
C LEU A 699 -57.95 11.56 52.23
N PRO A 700 -58.59 12.23 51.25
CA PRO A 700 -58.66 13.68 51.23
C PRO A 700 -59.42 14.23 52.45
N TYR A 701 -58.74 14.96 53.34
CA TYR A 701 -59.38 15.56 54.53
C TYR A 701 -59.51 17.08 54.47
N LYS A 702 -58.72 17.74 53.63
CA LYS A 702 -58.70 19.20 53.47
C LYS A 702 -58.51 19.59 52.01
N LEU A 703 -59.32 20.53 51.53
CA LEU A 703 -59.26 21.16 50.21
C LEU A 703 -59.18 22.65 50.44
N THR A 704 -58.23 23.30 49.80
CA THR A 704 -58.18 24.76 49.74
C THR A 704 -58.33 25.17 48.29
N ARG A 705 -59.31 25.99 48.00
CA ARG A 705 -59.57 26.52 46.65
C ARG A 705 -60.06 27.97 46.78
N ASP A 706 -59.53 28.86 45.95
CA ASP A 706 -59.92 30.29 45.95
C ASP A 706 -59.84 30.94 47.34
N SER A 707 -58.81 30.59 48.11
CA SER A 707 -58.60 30.99 49.52
C SER A 707 -59.66 30.48 50.53
N ILE A 708 -60.60 29.64 50.10
CA ILE A 708 -61.57 28.97 50.97
C ILE A 708 -61.03 27.60 51.34
N THR A 709 -61.01 27.30 52.65
CA THR A 709 -60.62 26.00 53.16
C THR A 709 -61.86 25.19 53.55
N TYR A 710 -62.01 24.03 52.93
CA TYR A 710 -62.98 23.02 53.28
C TYR A 710 -62.29 21.94 54.12
N THR A 711 -62.87 21.59 55.25
CA THR A 711 -62.45 20.50 56.13
C THR A 711 -63.50 19.39 56.12
N ASN A 712 -63.10 18.12 56.27
CA ASN A 712 -63.99 16.93 56.24
C ASN A 712 -64.65 16.66 54.88
N ILE A 713 -63.85 16.58 53.83
CA ILE A 713 -64.33 16.56 52.45
C ILE A 713 -64.78 15.18 51.99
N CYS A 714 -64.05 14.16 52.41
CA CYS A 714 -64.41 12.78 52.16
C CYS A 714 -64.22 11.99 53.47
N GLN A 715 -65.30 11.36 53.94
CA GLN A 715 -65.22 10.31 54.93
C GLN A 715 -65.77 9.05 54.28
N GLN A 716 -64.91 8.04 54.08
CA GLN A 716 -65.41 6.70 53.79
C GLN A 716 -65.87 6.08 55.10
N LEU A 717 -67.17 5.76 55.16
CA LEU A 717 -67.77 4.98 56.22
C LEU A 717 -67.52 3.50 55.91
N TYR A 718 -66.94 2.75 56.85
CA TYR A 718 -66.94 1.30 56.76
C TYR A 718 -68.06 0.73 57.62
N ALA A 719 -68.66 -0.38 57.16
CA ALA A 719 -69.58 -1.16 57.95
C ALA A 719 -68.76 -2.09 58.87
N THR A 720 -68.82 -1.87 60.18
CA THR A 720 -68.25 -2.80 61.17
C THR A 720 -69.35 -3.64 61.80
N VAL A 721 -68.95 -4.80 62.33
CA VAL A 721 -69.80 -5.65 63.17
C VAL A 721 -69.13 -5.72 64.54
N THR A 722 -69.88 -5.35 65.58
CA THR A 722 -69.43 -5.49 66.97
C THR A 722 -70.51 -6.26 67.72
N GLY A 723 -70.22 -7.52 68.05
CA GLY A 723 -71.21 -8.42 68.65
C GLY A 723 -72.28 -8.85 67.64
N THR A 724 -73.55 -8.52 67.90
CA THR A 724 -74.72 -8.89 67.06
C THR A 724 -75.25 -7.73 66.20
N ALA A 725 -74.66 -6.54 66.28
CA ALA A 725 -75.10 -5.35 65.54
C ALA A 725 -74.02 -4.88 64.55
N TRP A 726 -74.48 -4.34 63.41
CA TRP A 726 -73.62 -3.66 62.45
C TRP A 726 -73.80 -2.13 62.57
N SER A 727 -72.75 -1.37 62.30
CA SER A 727 -72.79 0.10 62.29
C SER A 727 -71.85 0.69 61.24
N TYR A 728 -72.15 1.91 60.77
CA TYR A 728 -71.21 2.71 60.00
C TYR A 728 -70.30 3.46 60.97
N VAL A 729 -68.99 3.30 60.80
CA VAL A 729 -67.98 3.95 61.61
C VAL A 729 -66.96 4.64 60.71
N ALA A 730 -66.42 5.76 61.19
CA ALA A 730 -65.30 6.41 60.52
C ALA A 730 -64.07 5.49 60.60
N ALA A 731 -63.40 5.28 59.46
CA ALA A 731 -62.16 4.49 59.31
C ALA A 731 -61.20 4.64 60.52
N GLY A 732 -60.70 3.52 61.07
CA GLY A 732 -59.64 3.50 62.10
C GLY A 732 -58.30 3.04 61.50
N TYR A 733 -57.20 3.75 61.79
CA TYR A 733 -56.16 4.08 60.81
C TYR A 733 -54.85 3.26 60.83
N THR A 734 -54.91 1.93 60.80
CA THR A 734 -53.67 1.11 60.86
C THR A 734 -53.35 0.25 59.64
N ASP A 735 -54.29 0.00 58.73
CA ASP A 735 -54.07 -0.92 57.58
C ASP A 735 -54.24 -0.29 56.18
N TYR A 736 -54.17 1.04 56.09
CA TYR A 736 -54.34 1.78 54.84
C TYR A 736 -53.02 1.97 54.12
N ARG A 737 -53.03 1.86 52.79
CA ARG A 737 -51.89 2.19 51.93
C ARG A 737 -52.33 3.16 50.85
N TYR A 738 -51.43 4.06 50.46
CA TYR A 738 -51.63 4.90 49.29
C TYR A 738 -50.52 4.66 48.27
N GLN A 739 -50.84 4.90 47.01
CA GLN A 739 -49.90 4.96 45.91
C GLN A 739 -50.30 6.10 44.99
N VAL A 740 -49.33 6.94 44.61
CA VAL A 740 -49.52 7.90 43.51
C VAL A 740 -49.32 7.12 42.21
N ILE A 741 -50.39 6.89 41.47
CA ILE A 741 -50.38 6.10 40.22
C ILE A 741 -49.81 6.93 39.08
N SER A 742 -50.22 8.20 38.99
CA SER A 742 -49.82 9.10 37.92
C SER A 742 -49.71 10.52 38.48
N ASP A 743 -48.60 11.19 38.19
CA ASP A 743 -48.45 12.63 38.41
C ASP A 743 -48.00 13.25 37.08
N GLY A 744 -48.95 13.83 36.35
CA GLY A 744 -48.76 14.29 34.98
C GLY A 744 -49.42 15.65 34.77
N PRO A 745 -49.34 16.25 33.57
CA PRO A 745 -49.73 17.65 33.34
C PRO A 745 -51.20 18.00 33.59
N LEU A 746 -52.11 17.03 33.66
CA LEU A 746 -53.56 17.29 33.71
C LEU A 746 -54.19 16.91 35.05
N PHE A 747 -53.75 15.82 35.65
CA PHE A 747 -54.25 15.33 36.92
C PHE A 747 -53.16 14.59 37.69
N THR A 748 -53.37 14.47 38.99
CA THR A 748 -52.61 13.57 39.85
C THR A 748 -53.56 12.49 40.34
N GLU A 749 -53.24 11.24 40.05
CA GLU A 749 -54.02 10.08 40.45
C GLU A 749 -53.42 9.46 41.71
N VAL A 750 -54.23 9.43 42.77
CA VAL A 750 -53.88 8.82 44.05
C VAL A 750 -54.83 7.66 44.28
N GLU A 751 -54.28 6.46 44.41
CA GLU A 751 -55.01 5.28 44.86
C GLU A 751 -54.82 5.10 46.36
N THR A 752 -55.92 4.91 47.07
CA THR A 752 -55.94 4.53 48.48
C THR A 752 -56.59 3.17 48.60
N THR A 753 -55.79 2.18 49.03
CA THR A 753 -56.23 0.80 49.24
C THR A 753 -56.45 0.53 50.72
N PHE A 754 -57.58 -0.10 51.04
CA PHE A 754 -57.92 -0.55 52.39
C PHE A 754 -58.63 -1.90 52.34
N PHE A 755 -58.57 -2.62 53.46
CA PHE A 755 -59.24 -3.89 53.65
C PHE A 755 -60.34 -3.73 54.69
N ASN A 756 -61.56 -4.21 54.39
CA ASN A 756 -62.61 -4.27 55.40
C ASN A 756 -62.40 -5.52 56.27
N GLY A 757 -61.83 -5.33 57.47
CA GLY A 757 -61.65 -6.40 58.45
C GLY A 757 -62.88 -6.54 59.35
N ALA A 758 -63.51 -7.71 59.39
CA ALA A 758 -64.56 -8.00 60.37
C ALA A 758 -63.93 -8.05 61.78
N GLN A 759 -64.24 -7.08 62.64
CA GLN A 759 -63.55 -6.96 63.93
C GLN A 759 -63.96 -8.02 64.97
N THR A 760 -65.16 -8.60 64.91
CA THR A 760 -65.55 -9.89 65.55
C THR A 760 -67.06 -10.14 65.37
N GLY A 761 -67.45 -11.31 64.85
CA GLY A 761 -68.85 -11.77 64.77
C GLY A 761 -69.31 -12.21 63.37
N ASN A 762 -70.19 -13.23 63.30
CA ASN A 762 -70.79 -13.75 62.07
C ASN A 762 -72.19 -13.13 61.84
N VAL A 763 -72.26 -11.84 61.49
CA VAL A 763 -73.52 -11.19 61.10
C VAL A 763 -73.51 -10.94 59.60
N ALA A 764 -74.55 -11.42 58.91
CA ALA A 764 -74.71 -11.19 57.47
C ALA A 764 -75.03 -9.71 57.20
N LEU A 765 -74.21 -9.04 56.40
CA LEU A 765 -74.51 -7.70 55.89
C LEU A 765 -75.54 -7.82 54.74
N PRO A 766 -76.62 -7.03 54.73
CA PRO A 766 -77.57 -7.00 53.62
C PRO A 766 -76.90 -6.63 52.29
N VAL A 767 -77.37 -7.25 51.19
CA VAL A 767 -76.91 -6.91 49.83
C VAL A 767 -77.19 -5.43 49.55
N GLY A 768 -76.17 -4.69 49.11
CA GLY A 768 -76.27 -3.28 48.74
C GLY A 768 -75.81 -2.27 49.79
N VAL A 769 -75.33 -2.73 50.96
CA VAL A 769 -74.82 -1.89 52.06
C VAL A 769 -73.42 -1.31 51.78
N ILE A 770 -72.61 -1.99 50.96
CA ILE A 770 -71.34 -1.44 50.45
C ILE A 770 -71.58 -0.99 49.01
N LYS A 771 -71.92 0.28 48.83
CA LYS A 771 -71.85 0.97 47.54
C LYS A 771 -70.82 2.08 47.65
N HIS A 772 -69.74 1.99 46.91
CA HIS A 772 -68.97 3.20 46.56
C HIS A 772 -69.83 3.99 45.57
N THR A 773 -70.32 5.15 45.98
CA THR A 773 -70.77 6.20 45.06
C THR A 773 -69.68 7.23 44.92
#